data_AF-A0AA35KP34-F1
#
_entry.id   AF-A0AA35KP34-F1
#
_cell.length_a   1.000
_cell.length_b   1.000
_cell.length_c   1.000
_cell.angle_alpha   90.00
_cell.angle_beta   90.00
_cell.angle_gamma   90.00
#
_symmetry.space_group_name_H-M   'P 1'
#
loop_
_entity.id
_entity.type
_entity.pdbx_description
1 polymer ?
#
loop_
_entity_poly.entity_id
_entity_poly.type
_entity_poly.pdbx_seq_one_letter_code
_entity_poly.pdbx_strand_id
1 'polypeptide(L)'
;MTSDGPQPSLDARQGPPPLQPALLLSPPPREIQKLPRQTSNKPDFPATKPGSHTGSGRPSAAGMDVTILPKGVVSIGRRIVTIGFALLILSILAWAYISGNQLASDRYHIMAFGLYGAFLTAHLIIQSFFAFLEHKRMKRDSLTCSYTKTVALTISAYQEDPAYLRECLESVKATLYPPEKLRVIMVIDGNSPDDRYMMDMFQEVFAGEDVGTFVWENNYHHQPLLDVDEGDSGYQAGDEPPVYSEIDMDDLGQLAVEELIRTKRCVCIMQKWGGKREVMYTAFKALGNSVDYVQVCDSDTKLAPDATLELVKVLESNERYGAVGGDVRILNLSDSYISFMSSLRYWMAFNIERACQSYFDCVSCISGPLGLYRNDLLQQFLESWYNQKFLGTHCTFGDDRHLTNRMLSIGYATKYTARSRCYSETPSVFLRWLAQQTRWTKSYFREWLYNALWWHRHHLWMTYESVVAGIFPFFVTATVLRLFYGGNLWDILWVLLCVQLVACVKALYACWLRKNFIMIFMSLYAVLYMGGLLPAKYFAIITMNKSSWGTSGRKKMVGNYMPLLPVSIWGLLLLGGLVYTIYQEALADWTTEAKQTEIWYLLIGSAIYVGYWTFMIMLYWLWVRRCCRKRVDFYSVQV
;
A
#
# COMPACT_ATOMS: atom_id res chain seq x y z
N MET A 1 -35.00 -13.77 47.61
CA MET A 1 -35.30 -13.56 49.04
C MET A 1 -35.20 -14.91 49.73
N THR A 2 -34.22 -15.01 50.64
CA THR A 2 -34.13 -15.90 51.82
C THR A 2 -34.40 -17.40 51.67
N SER A 3 -33.38 -18.23 51.93
CA SER A 3 -33.20 -18.81 53.27
C SER A 3 -31.96 -19.72 53.36
N ASP A 4 -31.16 -19.44 54.39
CA ASP A 4 -30.00 -20.17 54.88
C ASP A 4 -30.25 -21.62 55.30
N GLY A 5 -29.16 -22.39 55.41
CA GLY A 5 -29.03 -23.57 56.26
C GLY A 5 -27.57 -24.07 56.34
N PRO A 6 -27.09 -24.61 57.48
CA PRO A 6 -25.77 -24.29 58.05
C PRO A 6 -24.75 -25.46 58.16
N GLN A 7 -23.52 -25.07 58.51
CA GLN A 7 -22.35 -25.77 59.12
C GLN A 7 -22.64 -27.04 59.97
N PRO A 8 -21.67 -27.98 60.21
CA PRO A 8 -20.46 -27.70 61.01
C PRO A 8 -19.16 -28.52 60.75
N SER A 9 -18.16 -28.11 61.52
CA SER A 9 -16.73 -28.42 61.66
C SER A 9 -16.32 -29.76 62.28
N LEU A 10 -15.03 -30.10 62.09
CA LEU A 10 -14.02 -30.72 63.00
C LEU A 10 -13.35 -31.97 62.40
N ASP A 11 -12.04 -31.94 62.15
CA ASP A 11 -11.08 -32.40 63.16
C ASP A 11 -9.61 -32.23 62.74
N ALA A 12 -8.77 -31.94 63.73
CA ALA A 12 -7.35 -31.64 63.63
C ALA A 12 -6.47 -32.87 63.95
N ARG A 13 -5.32 -33.04 63.27
CA ARG A 13 -4.12 -33.73 63.83
C ARG A 13 -2.80 -33.18 63.27
N GLN A 14 -2.12 -32.40 64.11
CA GLN A 14 -0.68 -32.43 64.50
C GLN A 14 0.41 -32.79 63.45
N GLY A 15 1.37 -31.87 63.22
CA GLY A 15 2.74 -32.13 62.72
C GLY A 15 3.67 -32.69 63.82
N PRO A 16 5.03 -32.55 63.81
CA PRO A 16 6.02 -31.98 62.86
C PRO A 16 7.10 -33.08 62.47
N PRO A 17 8.39 -32.87 62.06
CA PRO A 17 9.30 -31.70 62.00
C PRO A 17 10.13 -31.57 60.66
N PRO A 18 11.04 -30.57 60.54
CA PRO A 18 11.72 -30.22 59.29
C PRO A 18 13.07 -30.93 59.10
N LEU A 19 13.48 -31.11 57.84
CA LEU A 19 14.80 -31.61 57.45
C LEU A 19 15.39 -30.77 56.29
N GLN A 20 16.43 -29.98 56.60
CA GLN A 20 17.56 -29.67 55.69
C GLN A 20 18.59 -30.83 55.79
N PRO A 21 19.72 -30.91 55.03
CA PRO A 21 20.33 -29.99 54.03
C PRO A 21 20.89 -30.68 52.75
N ALA A 22 21.32 -29.90 51.75
CA ALA A 22 22.53 -30.21 50.95
C ALA A 22 23.01 -28.96 50.17
N LEU A 23 24.10 -28.36 50.65
CA LEU A 23 24.95 -27.44 49.89
C LEU A 23 25.72 -28.20 48.81
N LEU A 24 25.73 -27.70 47.57
CA LEU A 24 26.76 -27.98 46.57
C LEU A 24 27.03 -26.73 45.73
N LEU A 25 27.98 -25.95 46.27
CA LEU A 25 29.00 -25.11 45.64
C LEU A 25 28.84 -24.77 44.14
N SER A 26 28.40 -23.55 43.87
CA SER A 26 28.62 -22.83 42.61
C SER A 26 30.08 -22.33 42.53
N PRO A 27 30.77 -22.43 41.39
CA PRO A 27 32.10 -21.84 41.23
C PRO A 27 32.02 -20.29 41.16
N PRO A 28 33.06 -19.56 41.60
CA PRO A 28 33.05 -18.10 41.59
C PRO A 28 33.13 -17.52 40.17
N PRO A 29 32.63 -16.29 39.96
CA PRO A 29 32.64 -15.63 38.66
C PRO A 29 34.07 -15.33 38.21
N ARG A 30 34.39 -15.70 36.97
CA ARG A 30 35.61 -15.23 36.30
C ARG A 30 35.50 -13.74 36.04
N GLU A 31 36.48 -12.99 36.53
CA GLU A 31 36.70 -11.59 36.17
C GLU A 31 36.74 -11.44 34.64
N ILE A 32 35.74 -10.78 34.08
CA ILE A 32 35.77 -10.31 32.70
C ILE A 32 36.62 -9.04 32.70
N GLN A 33 37.83 -9.15 32.14
CA GLN A 33 38.67 -8.02 31.78
C GLN A 33 37.86 -7.01 30.95
N LYS A 34 37.81 -5.77 31.45
CA LYS A 34 37.35 -4.60 30.69
C LYS A 34 38.18 -4.45 29.41
N LEU A 35 37.62 -4.85 28.28
CA LEU A 35 38.12 -4.44 26.96
C LEU A 35 37.70 -2.99 26.69
N PRO A 36 38.58 -2.14 26.13
CA PRO A 36 38.33 -0.71 25.99
C PRO A 36 37.29 -0.42 24.90
N ARG A 37 36.50 0.64 25.12
CA ARG A 37 35.57 1.25 24.17
C ARG A 37 36.25 1.46 22.81
N GLN A 38 35.86 0.68 21.80
CA GLN A 38 36.11 1.04 20.40
C GLN A 38 34.97 1.91 19.88
N THR A 39 35.37 3.09 19.42
CA THR A 39 34.55 4.08 18.74
C THR A 39 34.03 3.53 17.41
N SER A 40 32.80 3.95 17.09
CA SER A 40 32.09 3.73 15.83
C SER A 40 33.00 3.92 14.60
N ASN A 41 33.28 2.83 13.89
CA ASN A 41 33.71 2.85 12.49
C ASN A 41 32.81 1.93 11.68
N LYS A 42 32.21 2.49 10.62
CA LYS A 42 31.39 1.80 9.61
C LYS A 42 32.20 0.64 8.99
N PRO A 43 31.60 -0.53 8.74
CA PRO A 43 32.25 -1.54 7.91
C PRO A 43 32.08 -1.19 6.43
N ASP A 44 33.20 -0.96 5.75
CA ASP A 44 33.31 -1.08 4.30
C ASP A 44 33.36 -2.57 3.92
N PHE A 45 32.44 -3.02 3.06
CA PHE A 45 32.42 -4.39 2.54
C PHE A 45 33.48 -4.58 1.43
N PRO A 46 34.28 -5.66 1.46
CA PRO A 46 35.09 -6.07 0.32
C PRO A 46 34.23 -6.88 -0.67
N ALA A 47 34.29 -6.50 -1.94
CA ALA A 47 33.69 -7.27 -3.03
C ALA A 47 34.52 -8.53 -3.30
N THR A 48 33.89 -9.69 -3.17
CA THR A 48 34.42 -10.99 -3.60
C THR A 48 34.49 -11.06 -5.12
N LYS A 49 35.68 -11.30 -5.67
CA LYS A 49 35.88 -11.67 -7.08
C LYS A 49 35.69 -13.18 -7.25
N PRO A 50 35.04 -13.67 -8.33
CA PRO A 50 35.09 -15.08 -8.69
C PRO A 50 36.44 -15.43 -9.35
N GLY A 51 36.92 -16.63 -9.04
CA GLY A 51 38.21 -17.18 -9.46
C GLY A 51 38.35 -17.40 -10.96
N SER A 52 39.60 -17.44 -11.39
CA SER A 52 40.07 -17.54 -12.76
C SER A 52 40.45 -18.98 -13.13
N HIS A 53 40.15 -19.40 -14.36
CA HIS A 53 40.83 -20.51 -15.03
C HIS A 53 41.15 -20.13 -16.49
N THR A 54 42.45 -19.92 -16.72
CA THR A 54 43.29 -20.29 -17.89
C THR A 54 42.83 -20.04 -19.33
N GLY A 55 43.55 -19.13 -20.02
CA GLY A 55 44.34 -19.49 -21.22
C GLY A 55 43.84 -19.08 -22.62
N SER A 56 44.32 -17.95 -23.14
CA SER A 56 45.01 -17.83 -24.46
C SER A 56 45.26 -16.35 -24.82
N GLY A 57 46.48 -16.05 -25.24
CA GLY A 57 47.00 -14.69 -25.38
C GLY A 57 46.65 -13.97 -26.68
N ARG A 58 46.61 -12.64 -26.60
CA ARG A 58 46.87 -11.67 -27.69
C ARG A 58 47.39 -10.36 -27.09
N PRO A 59 48.28 -9.62 -27.80
CA PRO A 59 49.11 -8.58 -27.20
C PRO A 59 48.40 -7.24 -26.99
N SER A 60 48.92 -6.55 -25.97
CA SER A 60 48.70 -5.18 -25.50
C SER A 60 48.33 -4.14 -26.58
N ALA A 61 47.21 -3.43 -26.35
CA ALA A 61 46.95 -2.11 -26.89
C ALA A 61 46.98 -1.10 -25.73
N ALA A 62 47.71 -0.01 -25.95
CA ALA A 62 48.07 1.02 -24.99
C ALA A 62 46.87 1.63 -24.23
N GLY A 63 47.13 1.94 -22.96
CA GLY A 63 46.15 2.42 -21.99
C GLY A 63 45.51 3.76 -22.35
N MET A 64 44.18 3.79 -22.24
CA MET A 64 43.49 4.96 -21.71
C MET A 64 43.15 4.64 -20.25
N ASP A 65 43.85 5.30 -19.33
CA ASP A 65 43.45 5.34 -17.92
C ASP A 65 42.10 6.08 -17.82
N VAL A 66 41.01 5.33 -17.90
CA VAL A 66 39.69 5.83 -17.51
C VAL A 66 39.77 6.06 -16.01
N THR A 67 39.91 7.33 -15.62
CA THR A 67 39.94 7.75 -14.21
C THR A 67 38.63 7.34 -13.55
N ILE A 68 38.64 6.23 -12.80
CA ILE A 68 37.47 5.76 -12.06
C ILE A 68 37.21 6.77 -10.95
N LEU A 69 36.22 7.65 -11.18
CA LEU A 69 35.79 8.64 -10.19
C LEU A 69 35.47 7.94 -8.85
N PRO A 70 35.83 8.54 -7.70
CA PRO A 70 35.52 7.97 -6.39
C PRO A 70 34.01 7.71 -6.26
N LYS A 71 33.61 6.57 -5.68
CA LYS A 71 32.19 6.19 -5.50
C LYS A 71 31.33 7.30 -4.87
N GLY A 72 31.93 8.09 -3.97
CA GLY A 72 31.28 9.26 -3.35
C GLY A 72 30.98 10.40 -4.34
N VAL A 73 31.90 10.69 -5.26
CA VAL A 73 31.74 11.73 -6.30
C VAL A 73 30.67 11.32 -7.32
N VAL A 74 30.66 10.04 -7.73
CA VAL A 74 29.62 9.48 -8.62
C VAL A 74 28.23 9.56 -7.96
N SER A 75 28.16 9.27 -6.65
CA SER A 75 26.91 9.36 -5.87
C SER A 75 26.37 10.78 -5.77
N ILE A 76 27.23 11.77 -5.51
CA ILE A 76 26.86 13.19 -5.46
C ILE A 76 26.42 13.67 -6.85
N GLY A 77 27.18 13.34 -7.91
CA GLY A 77 26.82 13.70 -9.29
C GLY A 77 25.44 13.16 -9.68
N ARG A 78 25.15 11.89 -9.37
CA ARG A 78 23.83 11.29 -9.65
C ARG A 78 22.70 11.99 -8.90
N ARG A 79 22.93 12.44 -7.66
CA ARG A 79 21.96 13.26 -6.91
C ARG A 79 21.70 14.59 -7.59
N ILE A 80 22.75 15.32 -7.98
CA ILE A 80 22.63 16.61 -8.66
C ILE A 80 21.83 16.44 -9.96
N VAL A 81 22.16 15.44 -10.78
CA VAL A 81 21.43 15.15 -12.03
C VAL A 81 19.97 14.83 -11.75
N THR A 82 19.68 13.99 -10.76
CA THR A 82 18.30 13.57 -10.46
C THR A 82 17.46 14.73 -9.92
N ILE A 83 18.01 15.54 -9.03
CA ILE A 83 17.33 16.73 -8.49
C ILE A 83 17.14 17.76 -9.59
N GLY A 84 18.18 18.02 -10.40
CA GLY A 84 18.09 18.91 -11.55
C GLY A 84 17.03 18.47 -12.55
N PHE A 85 16.93 17.17 -12.83
CA PHE A 85 15.89 16.59 -13.68
C PHE A 85 14.48 16.77 -13.08
N ALA A 86 14.31 16.53 -11.77
CA ALA A 86 13.04 16.74 -11.09
C ALA A 86 12.59 18.21 -11.16
N LEU A 87 13.50 19.15 -10.89
CA LEU A 87 13.24 20.58 -10.99
C LEU A 87 12.92 21.00 -12.42
N LEU A 88 13.66 20.48 -13.42
CA LEU A 88 13.40 20.74 -14.83
C LEU A 88 11.99 20.33 -15.23
N ILE A 89 11.56 19.11 -14.88
CA ILE A 89 10.20 18.64 -15.17
C ILE A 89 9.16 19.53 -14.51
N LEU A 90 9.36 19.86 -13.23
CA LEU A 90 8.45 20.72 -12.48
C LEU A 90 8.36 22.12 -13.12
N SER A 91 9.50 22.71 -13.49
CA SER A 91 9.56 24.01 -14.15
C SER A 91 8.89 24.00 -15.52
N ILE A 92 9.10 22.96 -16.33
CA ILE A 92 8.43 22.81 -17.64
C ILE A 92 6.92 22.68 -17.46
N LEU A 93 6.47 21.85 -16.50
CA LEU A 93 5.06 21.67 -16.19
C LEU A 93 4.40 22.97 -15.73
N ALA A 94 5.04 23.66 -14.78
CA ALA A 94 4.55 24.93 -14.27
C ALA A 94 4.53 26.00 -15.36
N TRP A 95 5.60 26.11 -16.16
CA TRP A 95 5.67 27.03 -17.28
C TRP A 95 4.59 26.74 -18.34
N ALA A 96 4.41 25.48 -18.74
CA ALA A 96 3.38 25.08 -19.71
C ALA A 96 1.96 25.39 -19.20
N TYR A 97 1.74 25.28 -17.88
CA TYR A 97 0.46 25.64 -17.26
C TYR A 97 0.26 27.17 -17.18
N ILE A 98 1.26 27.91 -16.70
CA ILE A 98 1.18 29.37 -16.46
C ILE A 98 1.12 30.15 -17.78
N SER A 99 1.95 29.78 -18.75
CA SER A 99 1.99 30.44 -20.06
C SER A 99 0.66 30.32 -20.81
N GLY A 100 -0.13 29.28 -20.52
CA GLY A 100 -1.43 29.08 -21.17
C GLY A 100 -1.32 28.85 -22.68
N ASN A 101 -0.14 28.45 -23.18
CA ASN A 101 0.13 28.31 -24.61
C ASN A 101 -0.90 27.38 -25.26
N GLN A 102 -1.68 27.93 -26.19
CA GLN A 102 -2.68 27.22 -26.96
C GLN A 102 -2.02 26.60 -28.20
N LEU A 103 -2.13 25.28 -28.36
CA LEU A 103 -1.63 24.55 -29.55
C LEU A 103 -2.66 24.53 -30.68
N ALA A 104 -3.94 24.53 -30.33
CA ALA A 104 -5.03 24.65 -31.27
C ALA A 104 -6.14 25.45 -30.59
N SER A 105 -6.68 26.43 -31.30
CA SER A 105 -7.88 27.16 -30.87
C SER A 105 -8.83 27.36 -32.03
N ASP A 106 -10.12 27.50 -31.73
CA ASP A 106 -11.09 27.96 -32.73
C ASP A 106 -11.04 29.48 -32.91
N ARG A 107 -11.83 30.00 -33.86
CA ARG A 107 -11.83 31.41 -34.31
C ARG A 107 -12.11 32.43 -33.21
N TYR A 108 -12.85 32.03 -32.18
CA TYR A 108 -13.22 32.88 -31.05
C TYR A 108 -12.51 32.49 -29.75
N HIS A 109 -11.52 31.59 -29.82
CA HIS A 109 -10.82 31.02 -28.65
C HIS A 109 -11.73 30.38 -27.59
N ILE A 110 -12.91 29.93 -28.03
CA ILE A 110 -13.91 29.21 -27.23
C ILE A 110 -13.42 27.78 -26.98
N MET A 111 -12.83 27.12 -27.97
CA MET A 111 -12.12 25.84 -27.78
C MET A 111 -10.62 26.09 -27.82
N ALA A 112 -9.89 25.60 -26.81
CA ALA A 112 -8.43 25.65 -26.81
C ALA A 112 -7.82 24.36 -26.26
N PHE A 113 -6.91 23.76 -27.03
CA PHE A 113 -6.05 22.66 -26.58
C PHE A 113 -4.68 23.22 -26.18
N GLY A 114 -4.40 23.25 -24.89
CA GLY A 114 -3.16 23.82 -24.35
C GLY A 114 -1.97 22.84 -24.38
N LEU A 115 -0.76 23.40 -24.35
CA LEU A 115 0.51 22.65 -24.22
C LEU A 115 0.52 21.71 -23.00
N TYR A 116 -0.12 22.13 -21.91
CA TYR A 116 -0.31 21.30 -20.71
C TYR A 116 -1.10 20.01 -21.01
N GLY A 117 -2.19 20.09 -21.79
CA GLY A 117 -2.97 18.93 -22.22
C GLY A 117 -2.17 17.97 -23.10
N ALA A 118 -1.28 18.50 -23.94
CA ALA A 118 -0.35 17.70 -24.74
C ALA A 118 0.64 16.91 -23.86
N PHE A 119 1.19 17.54 -22.82
CA PHE A 119 2.10 16.85 -21.89
C PHE A 119 1.42 15.67 -21.19
N LEU A 120 0.16 15.84 -20.74
CA LEU A 120 -0.60 14.75 -20.11
C LEU A 120 -0.88 13.62 -21.08
N THR A 121 -1.23 13.96 -22.31
CA THR A 121 -1.46 12.97 -23.36
C THR A 121 -0.18 12.18 -23.64
N ALA A 122 0.96 12.87 -23.75
CA ALA A 122 2.26 12.23 -23.90
C ALA A 122 2.61 11.33 -22.71
N HIS A 123 2.40 11.77 -21.47
CA HIS A 123 2.61 10.97 -20.27
C HIS A 123 1.81 9.65 -20.33
N LEU A 124 0.52 9.73 -20.69
CA LEU A 124 -0.34 8.56 -20.81
C LEU A 124 0.11 7.61 -21.90
N ILE A 125 0.51 8.12 -23.07
CA ILE A 125 1.02 7.31 -24.19
C ILE A 125 2.32 6.59 -23.78
N ILE A 126 3.27 7.32 -23.18
CA ILE A 126 4.57 6.76 -22.78
C ILE A 126 4.38 5.70 -21.70
N GLN A 127 3.59 5.99 -20.65
CA GLN A 127 3.31 5.03 -19.58
C GLN A 127 2.65 3.76 -20.12
N SER A 128 1.68 3.95 -21.02
CA SER A 128 0.96 2.87 -21.69
C SER A 128 1.84 2.01 -22.58
N PHE A 129 2.76 2.63 -23.32
CA PHE A 129 3.71 1.94 -24.19
C PHE A 129 4.67 1.06 -23.39
N PHE A 130 5.27 1.57 -22.31
CA PHE A 130 6.17 0.78 -21.47
C PHE A 130 5.45 -0.32 -20.69
N ALA A 131 4.20 -0.08 -20.26
CA ALA A 131 3.35 -1.13 -19.72
C ALA A 131 3.12 -2.25 -20.74
N PHE A 132 2.82 -1.91 -21.99
CA PHE A 132 2.65 -2.88 -23.07
C PHE A 132 3.92 -3.69 -23.34
N LEU A 133 5.09 -3.03 -23.35
CA LEU A 133 6.38 -3.70 -23.49
C LEU A 133 6.65 -4.67 -22.34
N GLU A 134 6.35 -4.28 -21.10
CA GLU A 134 6.51 -5.18 -19.95
C GLU A 134 5.56 -6.38 -20.05
N HIS A 135 4.29 -6.19 -20.43
CA HIS A 135 3.38 -7.33 -20.67
C HIS A 135 3.87 -8.26 -21.79
N LYS A 136 4.46 -7.69 -22.85
CA LYS A 136 5.06 -8.49 -23.93
C LYS A 136 6.28 -9.27 -23.42
N ARG A 137 7.11 -8.66 -22.59
CA ARG A 137 8.25 -9.30 -21.92
C ARG A 137 7.78 -10.43 -21.00
N MET A 138 6.80 -10.15 -20.14
CA MET A 138 6.18 -11.15 -19.28
C MET A 138 5.59 -12.31 -20.08
N LYS A 139 5.05 -12.10 -21.27
CA LYS A 139 4.52 -13.21 -22.11
C LYS A 139 5.63 -14.02 -22.79
N ARG A 140 6.65 -13.35 -23.30
CA ARG A 140 7.76 -13.97 -24.03
C ARG A 140 8.68 -14.75 -23.12
N ASP A 141 9.02 -14.18 -21.97
CA ASP A 141 10.02 -14.73 -21.07
C ASP A 141 9.33 -15.81 -20.19
N SER A 142 9.64 -17.08 -20.47
CA SER A 142 9.20 -18.20 -19.64
C SER A 142 10.20 -18.41 -18.51
N LEU A 143 9.96 -17.74 -17.38
CA LEU A 143 10.76 -17.93 -16.18
C LEU A 143 10.46 -19.29 -15.56
N THR A 144 11.51 -20.04 -15.21
CA THR A 144 11.43 -21.32 -14.51
C THR A 144 11.63 -21.10 -13.02
N CYS A 145 10.98 -21.91 -12.19
CA CYS A 145 11.22 -21.93 -10.75
C CYS A 145 12.30 -22.97 -10.46
N SER A 146 13.33 -22.61 -9.70
CA SER A 146 14.36 -23.57 -9.28
C SER A 146 13.83 -24.59 -8.26
N TYR A 147 12.73 -24.24 -7.57
CA TYR A 147 12.20 -24.92 -6.40
C TYR A 147 13.26 -25.12 -5.30
N THR A 148 14.33 -24.34 -5.26
CA THR A 148 15.37 -24.45 -4.22
C THR A 148 15.07 -23.59 -3.00
N LYS A 149 14.25 -22.55 -3.17
CA LYS A 149 14.01 -21.50 -2.18
C LYS A 149 12.85 -21.80 -1.25
N THR A 150 13.02 -21.45 0.02
CA THR A 150 12.01 -21.53 1.06
C THR A 150 11.20 -20.24 1.15
N VAL A 151 9.89 -20.36 1.35
CA VAL A 151 8.95 -19.23 1.40
C VAL A 151 8.14 -19.29 2.69
N ALA A 152 8.07 -18.18 3.41
CA ALA A 152 7.08 -17.98 4.47
C ALA A 152 5.94 -17.09 3.96
N LEU A 153 4.72 -17.62 3.92
CA LEU A 153 3.51 -16.88 3.58
C LEU A 153 2.85 -16.39 4.87
N THR A 154 2.90 -15.08 5.10
CA THR A 154 2.40 -14.42 6.30
C THR A 154 1.03 -13.79 6.03
N ILE A 155 0.07 -14.06 6.91
CA ILE A 155 -1.30 -13.53 6.87
C ILE A 155 -1.51 -12.67 8.12
N SER A 156 -1.92 -11.42 7.94
CA SER A 156 -2.30 -10.52 9.04
C SER A 156 -3.81 -10.42 9.14
N ALA A 157 -4.39 -10.72 10.31
CA ALA A 157 -5.84 -10.75 10.51
C ALA A 157 -6.29 -9.93 11.72
N TYR A 158 -7.43 -9.23 11.61
CA TYR A 158 -8.07 -8.58 12.75
C TYR A 158 -9.58 -8.43 12.55
N GLN A 159 -10.38 -9.07 13.40
CA GLN A 159 -11.86 -8.98 13.39
C GLN A 159 -12.46 -9.06 11.97
N GLU A 160 -12.05 -10.10 11.24
CA GLU A 160 -12.40 -10.32 9.85
C GLU A 160 -13.83 -10.82 9.65
N ASP A 161 -14.29 -10.75 8.40
CA ASP A 161 -15.48 -11.49 7.98
C ASP A 161 -15.12 -13.00 7.88
N PRO A 162 -15.86 -13.89 8.56
CA PRO A 162 -15.54 -15.32 8.55
C PRO A 162 -15.53 -15.96 7.16
N ALA A 163 -16.37 -15.50 6.23
CA ALA A 163 -16.42 -16.07 4.88
C ALA A 163 -15.18 -15.68 4.07
N TYR A 164 -14.76 -14.41 4.14
CA TYR A 164 -13.54 -13.98 3.45
C TYR A 164 -12.28 -14.60 4.06
N LEU A 165 -12.21 -14.73 5.38
CA LEU A 165 -11.07 -15.39 6.03
C LEU A 165 -10.98 -16.87 5.61
N ARG A 166 -12.11 -17.58 5.57
CA ARG A 166 -12.14 -18.98 5.11
C ARG A 166 -11.66 -19.11 3.67
N GLU A 167 -12.18 -18.27 2.76
CA GLU A 167 -11.73 -18.27 1.35
C GLU A 167 -10.23 -17.97 1.23
N CYS A 168 -9.69 -17.06 2.06
CA CYS A 168 -8.26 -16.79 2.13
C CYS A 168 -7.48 -18.06 2.54
N LEU A 169 -7.81 -18.67 3.68
CA LEU A 169 -7.10 -19.84 4.21
C LEU A 169 -7.17 -21.05 3.26
N GLU A 170 -8.34 -21.32 2.68
CA GLU A 170 -8.52 -22.39 1.69
C GLU A 170 -7.65 -22.14 0.44
N SER A 171 -7.57 -20.90 -0.03
CA SER A 171 -6.74 -20.55 -1.19
C SER A 171 -5.25 -20.67 -0.91
N VAL A 172 -4.82 -20.35 0.31
CA VAL A 172 -3.43 -20.53 0.76
C VAL A 172 -3.09 -22.01 0.81
N LYS A 173 -3.96 -22.86 1.38
CA LYS A 173 -3.79 -24.31 1.39
C LYS A 173 -3.70 -24.91 -0.02
N ALA A 174 -4.41 -24.33 -0.99
CA ALA A 174 -4.42 -24.78 -2.39
C ALA A 174 -3.24 -24.26 -3.24
N THR A 175 -2.25 -23.59 -2.65
CA THR A 175 -1.08 -23.07 -3.38
C THR A 175 -0.23 -24.21 -3.96
N LEU A 176 0.24 -24.06 -5.19
CA LEU A 176 1.03 -25.05 -5.94
C LEU A 176 2.54 -25.05 -5.62
N TYR A 177 2.98 -24.32 -4.59
CA TYR A 177 4.38 -24.31 -4.17
C TYR A 177 4.66 -25.52 -3.26
N PRO A 178 5.85 -26.15 -3.33
CA PRO A 178 6.11 -27.39 -2.59
C PRO A 178 5.86 -27.24 -1.08
N PRO A 179 4.99 -28.09 -0.47
CA PRO A 179 4.63 -28.04 0.94
C PRO A 179 5.82 -27.96 1.90
N GLU A 180 6.88 -28.71 1.63
CA GLU A 180 8.09 -28.80 2.44
C GLU A 180 8.96 -27.54 2.39
N LYS A 181 8.69 -26.63 1.44
CA LYS A 181 9.37 -25.34 1.27
C LYS A 181 8.46 -24.15 1.55
N LEU A 182 7.20 -24.39 1.91
CA LEU A 182 6.21 -23.37 2.20
C LEU A 182 5.80 -23.44 3.67
N ARG A 183 6.11 -22.39 4.42
CA ARG A 183 5.53 -22.15 5.76
C ARG A 183 4.36 -21.19 5.64
N VAL A 184 3.28 -21.45 6.37
CA VAL A 184 2.10 -20.58 6.45
C VAL A 184 2.01 -20.05 7.87
N ILE A 185 2.03 -18.73 8.02
CA ILE A 185 2.02 -18.07 9.33
C ILE A 185 0.88 -17.06 9.34
N MET A 186 -0.13 -17.28 10.18
CA MET A 186 -1.15 -16.29 10.46
C MET A 186 -0.89 -15.66 11.82
N VAL A 187 -0.90 -14.33 11.88
CA VAL A 187 -0.84 -13.59 13.14
C VAL A 187 -2.10 -12.75 13.26
N ILE A 188 -2.79 -12.88 14.40
CA ILE A 188 -4.05 -12.22 14.73
C ILE A 188 -3.76 -11.05 15.67
N ASP A 189 -4.21 -9.86 15.30
CA ASP A 189 -4.06 -8.60 16.06
C ASP A 189 -5.03 -8.50 17.24
N GLY A 190 -5.11 -9.55 18.05
CA GLY A 190 -6.05 -9.63 19.16
C GLY A 190 -5.98 -11.00 19.82
N ASN A 191 -5.96 -11.00 21.15
CA ASN A 191 -5.93 -12.21 21.97
C ASN A 191 -7.18 -12.34 22.85
N SER A 192 -8.25 -11.61 22.52
CA SER A 192 -9.51 -11.68 23.25
C SER A 192 -10.36 -12.89 22.81
N PRO A 193 -11.36 -13.32 23.62
CA PRO A 193 -12.30 -14.37 23.21
C PRO A 193 -13.03 -14.05 21.90
N ASP A 194 -13.26 -12.77 21.59
CA ASP A 194 -13.93 -12.32 20.37
C ASP A 194 -13.12 -12.59 19.09
N ASP A 195 -11.81 -12.81 19.22
CA ASP A 195 -10.86 -13.04 18.13
C ASP A 195 -10.58 -14.54 17.90
N ARG A 196 -10.95 -15.39 18.87
CA ARG A 196 -10.59 -16.82 18.90
C ARG A 196 -11.10 -17.62 17.70
N TYR A 197 -12.26 -17.25 17.16
CA TYR A 197 -12.84 -17.91 15.98
C TYR A 197 -11.90 -17.90 14.77
N MET A 198 -11.00 -16.92 14.64
CA MET A 198 -10.01 -16.88 13.54
C MET A 198 -8.97 -17.98 13.70
N MET A 199 -8.51 -18.23 14.93
CA MET A 199 -7.58 -19.32 15.24
C MET A 199 -8.25 -20.68 15.06
N ASP A 200 -9.49 -20.84 15.52
CA ASP A 200 -10.25 -22.08 15.37
C ASP A 200 -10.44 -22.41 13.87
N MET A 201 -10.78 -21.41 13.05
CA MET A 201 -10.90 -21.58 11.60
C MET A 201 -9.58 -21.96 10.93
N PHE A 202 -8.45 -21.42 11.39
CA PHE A 202 -7.12 -21.81 10.90
C PHE A 202 -6.84 -23.28 11.19
N GLN A 203 -7.10 -23.73 12.42
CA GLN A 203 -6.92 -25.13 12.81
C GLN A 203 -7.82 -26.06 11.99
N GLU A 204 -9.06 -25.66 11.73
CA GLU A 204 -10.01 -26.43 10.91
C GLU A 204 -9.52 -26.57 9.45
N VAL A 205 -9.14 -25.46 8.82
CA VAL A 205 -8.72 -25.46 7.40
C VAL A 205 -7.41 -26.24 7.22
N PHE A 206 -6.45 -26.09 8.13
CA PHE A 206 -5.18 -26.80 8.09
C PHE A 206 -5.18 -28.12 8.87
N ALA A 207 -6.35 -28.69 9.16
CA ALA A 207 -6.46 -30.01 9.77
C ALA A 207 -5.71 -31.06 8.94
N GLY A 208 -4.90 -31.88 9.62
CA GLY A 208 -4.03 -32.89 9.01
C GLY A 208 -2.63 -32.40 8.63
N GLU A 209 -2.33 -31.11 8.81
CA GLU A 209 -1.00 -30.53 8.60
C GLU A 209 -0.23 -30.40 9.93
N ASP A 210 1.08 -30.11 9.86
CA ASP A 210 1.89 -29.77 11.03
C ASP A 210 1.55 -28.35 11.53
N VAL A 211 0.48 -28.28 12.33
CA VAL A 211 -0.08 -27.04 12.89
C VAL A 211 0.48 -26.75 14.28
N GLY A 212 0.88 -25.50 14.49
CA GLY A 212 1.18 -24.92 15.79
C GLY A 212 0.30 -23.71 16.07
N THR A 213 -0.26 -23.60 17.27
CA THR A 213 -1.02 -22.42 17.68
C THR A 213 -0.57 -21.92 19.05
N PHE A 214 -0.51 -20.60 19.21
CA PHE A 214 -0.15 -20.00 20.50
C PHE A 214 -0.93 -18.71 20.73
N VAL A 215 -1.39 -18.51 21.97
CA VAL A 215 -1.99 -17.25 22.43
C VAL A 215 -0.93 -16.55 23.27
N TRP A 216 -0.35 -15.50 22.70
CA TRP A 216 0.62 -14.65 23.37
C TRP A 216 -0.12 -13.52 24.09
N GLU A 217 0.07 -13.43 25.41
CA GLU A 217 -0.54 -12.38 26.24
C GLU A 217 -0.03 -10.98 25.90
N ASN A 218 1.17 -10.89 25.33
CA ASN A 218 1.85 -9.65 24.93
C ASN A 218 1.99 -9.53 23.40
N ASN A 219 2.83 -8.59 22.97
CA ASN A 219 3.45 -8.51 21.65
C ASN A 219 4.89 -7.97 21.82
N TYR A 220 5.68 -7.91 20.74
CA TYR A 220 7.10 -7.52 20.81
C TYR A 220 7.34 -6.14 21.42
N HIS A 221 6.38 -5.21 21.27
CA HIS A 221 6.53 -3.82 21.71
C HIS A 221 5.58 -3.42 22.84
N HIS A 222 4.94 -4.40 23.50
CA HIS A 222 4.05 -4.09 24.61
C HIS A 222 4.87 -3.79 25.86
N GLN A 223 4.85 -2.53 26.30
CA GLN A 223 5.30 -2.18 27.65
C GLN A 223 4.14 -2.41 28.63
N PRO A 224 4.38 -3.05 29.79
CA PRO A 224 3.40 -3.01 30.87
C PRO A 224 3.16 -1.55 31.22
N LEU A 225 1.91 -1.09 31.11
CA LEU A 225 1.53 0.17 31.74
C LEU A 225 1.77 -0.03 33.24
N LEU A 226 2.71 0.71 33.82
CA LEU A 226 2.65 0.99 35.25
C LEU A 226 1.32 1.70 35.45
N ASP A 227 0.42 1.09 36.22
CA ASP A 227 -0.76 1.75 36.75
C ASP A 227 -0.28 2.99 37.50
N VAL A 228 -0.27 4.14 36.83
CA VAL A 228 -0.23 5.43 37.52
C VAL A 228 -1.64 5.58 38.06
N ASP A 229 -1.83 5.05 39.26
CA ASP A 229 -2.97 5.35 40.11
C ASP A 229 -3.17 6.87 40.06
N GLU A 230 -4.35 7.35 39.67
CA GLU A 230 -4.73 8.75 39.75
C GLU A 230 -4.86 9.11 41.24
N GLY A 231 -3.71 9.28 41.89
CA GLY A 231 -3.55 9.57 43.29
C GLY A 231 -2.39 10.54 43.48
N ASP A 232 -2.70 11.83 43.39
CA ASP A 232 -2.02 12.97 44.01
C ASP A 232 -0.51 12.81 44.33
N SER A 233 0.35 13.22 43.40
CA SER A 233 1.64 13.83 43.75
C SER A 233 2.22 14.61 42.56
N GLY A 234 2.47 15.90 42.81
CA GLY A 234 2.98 16.84 41.82
C GLY A 234 4.38 16.46 41.33
N TYR A 235 4.54 16.33 40.01
CA TYR A 235 5.85 16.28 39.35
C TYR A 235 6.06 17.58 38.55
N GLN A 236 7.12 18.31 38.91
CA GLN A 236 7.60 19.46 38.16
C GLN A 236 8.36 19.00 36.90
N ALA A 237 8.19 19.74 35.80
CA ALA A 237 8.94 19.54 34.57
C ALA A 237 10.43 19.89 34.80
N GLY A 238 11.28 18.88 34.90
CA GLY A 238 12.72 19.09 35.11
C GLY A 238 13.57 17.83 35.33
N ASP A 239 12.98 16.70 35.69
CA ASP A 239 13.77 15.50 36.00
C ASP A 239 14.12 14.67 34.75
N GLU A 240 15.40 14.34 34.63
CA GLU A 240 15.95 13.43 33.61
C GLU A 240 15.23 12.06 33.67
N PRO A 241 15.02 11.40 32.52
CA PRO A 241 14.40 10.07 32.51
C PRO A 241 15.28 9.10 33.33
N PRO A 242 14.68 8.30 34.23
CA PRO A 242 15.44 7.40 35.07
C PRO A 242 16.22 6.39 34.21
N VAL A 243 17.48 6.22 34.57
CA VAL A 243 18.41 5.26 33.99
C VAL A 243 17.81 3.85 34.05
N TYR A 244 17.58 3.26 32.88
CA TYR A 244 17.08 1.91 32.72
C TYR A 244 18.05 0.90 33.37
N SER A 245 17.54 0.11 34.32
CA SER A 245 18.18 -1.14 34.70
C SER A 245 17.59 -2.25 33.83
N GLU A 246 18.39 -2.75 32.89
CA GLU A 246 18.14 -3.99 32.16
C GLU A 246 18.10 -5.14 33.19
N ILE A 247 16.91 -5.65 33.46
CA ILE A 247 16.76 -7.04 33.90
C ILE A 247 16.11 -7.77 32.75
N ASP A 248 17.00 -8.39 31.97
CA ASP A 248 16.79 -9.28 30.83
C ASP A 248 16.09 -10.56 31.33
N MET A 249 14.76 -10.54 31.38
CA MET A 249 13.95 -11.75 31.44
C MET A 249 13.27 -11.86 30.08
N ASP A 250 13.86 -12.63 29.16
CA ASP A 250 13.24 -12.97 27.87
C ASP A 250 11.77 -13.35 28.11
N ASP A 251 10.83 -12.65 27.46
CA ASP A 251 9.42 -13.03 27.50
C ASP A 251 9.31 -14.48 26.99
N LEU A 252 8.97 -15.41 27.88
CA LEU A 252 8.79 -16.83 27.52
C LEU A 252 7.79 -16.99 26.36
N GLY A 253 6.82 -16.10 26.25
CA GLY A 253 5.90 -16.03 25.12
C GLY A 253 6.58 -15.65 23.81
N GLN A 254 7.53 -14.72 23.82
CA GLN A 254 8.34 -14.39 22.66
C GLN A 254 9.14 -15.62 22.18
N LEU A 255 9.85 -16.28 23.08
CA LEU A 255 10.64 -17.47 22.74
C LEU A 255 9.75 -18.58 22.16
N ALA A 256 8.57 -18.81 22.74
CA ALA A 256 7.59 -19.76 22.24
C ALA A 256 7.09 -19.41 20.83
N VAL A 257 6.79 -18.14 20.56
CA VAL A 257 6.38 -17.66 19.23
C VAL A 257 7.49 -17.88 18.21
N GLU A 258 8.73 -17.52 18.55
CA GLU A 258 9.90 -17.69 17.68
C GLU A 258 10.19 -19.16 17.37
N GLU A 259 10.16 -20.02 18.38
CA GLU A 259 10.36 -21.45 18.21
C GLU A 259 9.26 -22.05 17.32
N LEU A 260 7.99 -21.72 17.58
CA LEU A 260 6.87 -22.25 16.83
C LEU A 260 6.93 -21.85 15.36
N ILE A 261 7.18 -20.57 15.06
CA ILE A 261 7.30 -20.03 13.70
C ILE A 261 8.47 -20.67 12.93
N ARG A 262 9.58 -20.99 13.60
CA ARG A 262 10.77 -21.58 12.96
C ARG A 262 10.65 -23.09 12.73
N THR A 263 9.91 -23.79 13.57
CA THR A 263 9.86 -25.26 13.60
C THR A 263 8.65 -25.85 12.87
N LYS A 264 7.49 -25.21 12.96
CA LYS A 264 6.23 -25.71 12.41
C LYS A 264 5.98 -25.24 10.99
N ARG A 265 5.24 -26.05 10.22
CA ARG A 265 4.84 -25.69 8.85
C ARG A 265 3.71 -24.65 8.84
N CYS A 266 2.65 -24.87 9.62
CA CYS A 266 1.48 -24.00 9.67
C CYS A 266 1.34 -23.42 11.08
N VAL A 267 1.40 -22.10 11.23
CA VAL A 267 1.40 -21.45 12.54
C VAL A 267 0.32 -20.39 12.62
N CYS A 268 -0.44 -20.39 13.72
CA CYS A 268 -1.37 -19.31 14.05
C CYS A 268 -1.05 -18.72 15.43
N ILE A 269 -0.73 -17.43 15.48
CA ILE A 269 -0.44 -16.70 16.71
C ILE A 269 -1.56 -15.69 16.98
N MET A 270 -2.11 -15.69 18.18
CA MET A 270 -2.88 -14.56 18.72
C MET A 270 -1.96 -13.73 19.59
N GLN A 271 -2.01 -12.42 19.47
CA GLN A 271 -1.17 -11.51 20.28
C GLN A 271 -1.99 -10.31 20.76
N LYS A 272 -1.43 -9.55 21.71
CA LYS A 272 -2.04 -8.29 22.15
C LYS A 272 -2.13 -7.29 20.99
N TRP A 273 -3.24 -6.55 20.94
CA TRP A 273 -3.51 -5.57 19.89
C TRP A 273 -2.38 -4.51 19.78
N GLY A 274 -1.82 -4.38 18.59
CA GLY A 274 -0.74 -3.43 18.26
C GLY A 274 -0.85 -2.82 16.86
N GLY A 275 -1.85 -3.22 16.08
CA GLY A 275 -2.04 -2.79 14.71
C GLY A 275 -1.38 -3.73 13.70
N LYS A 276 -1.79 -3.61 12.43
CA LYS A 276 -1.27 -4.44 11.32
C LYS A 276 0.26 -4.51 11.25
N ARG A 277 0.95 -3.40 11.52
CA ARG A 277 2.41 -3.35 11.50
C ARG A 277 3.05 -4.23 12.58
N GLU A 278 2.46 -4.28 13.77
CA GLU A 278 2.91 -5.15 14.86
C GLU A 278 2.79 -6.61 14.47
N VAL A 279 1.62 -7.00 13.95
CA VAL A 279 1.35 -8.36 13.48
C VAL A 279 2.33 -8.82 12.41
N MET A 280 2.60 -7.95 11.43
CA MET A 280 3.60 -8.21 10.39
C MET A 280 5.02 -8.29 10.99
N TYR A 281 5.36 -7.40 11.93
CA TYR A 281 6.64 -7.41 12.61
C TYR A 281 6.87 -8.72 13.37
N THR A 282 5.87 -9.22 14.13
CA THR A 282 5.96 -10.49 14.84
C THR A 282 6.35 -11.62 13.92
N ALA A 283 5.68 -11.75 12.77
CA ALA A 283 6.01 -12.78 11.79
C ALA A 283 7.43 -12.59 11.23
N PHE A 284 7.80 -11.37 10.84
CA PHE A 284 9.11 -11.09 10.24
C PHE A 284 10.27 -11.29 11.20
N LYS A 285 10.12 -10.80 12.44
CA LYS A 285 11.12 -10.89 13.50
C LYS A 285 11.33 -12.34 13.92
N ALA A 286 10.25 -13.07 14.15
CA ALA A 286 10.31 -14.47 14.54
C ALA A 286 10.94 -15.35 13.45
N LEU A 287 10.64 -15.08 12.17
CA LEU A 287 11.27 -15.77 11.04
C LEU A 287 12.80 -15.63 11.03
N GLY A 288 13.34 -14.47 11.41
CA GLY A 288 14.79 -14.20 11.33
C GLY A 288 15.34 -14.56 9.95
N ASN A 289 16.41 -15.36 9.89
CA ASN A 289 17.00 -15.86 8.64
C ASN A 289 16.55 -17.28 8.26
N SER A 290 15.44 -17.77 8.83
CA SER A 290 15.02 -19.18 8.67
C SER A 290 14.39 -19.53 7.31
N VAL A 291 14.13 -18.52 6.47
CA VAL A 291 13.58 -18.68 5.11
C VAL A 291 14.27 -17.74 4.12
N ASP A 292 14.24 -18.07 2.84
CA ASP A 292 14.79 -17.22 1.78
C ASP A 292 13.87 -16.03 1.48
N TYR A 293 12.55 -16.27 1.41
CA TYR A 293 11.55 -15.28 0.98
C TYR A 293 10.38 -15.17 1.94
N VAL A 294 9.84 -13.95 2.06
CA VAL A 294 8.63 -13.65 2.85
C VAL A 294 7.55 -13.11 1.93
N GLN A 295 6.42 -13.83 1.84
CA GLN A 295 5.23 -13.41 1.14
C GLN A 295 4.23 -12.80 2.11
N VAL A 296 3.69 -11.62 1.79
CA VAL A 296 2.62 -10.97 2.55
C VAL A 296 1.28 -11.20 1.87
N CYS A 297 0.25 -11.45 2.69
CA CYS A 297 -1.13 -11.61 2.26
C CYS A 297 -2.05 -10.94 3.28
N ASP A 298 -3.06 -10.23 2.78
CA ASP A 298 -4.15 -9.73 3.63
C ASP A 298 -5.15 -10.88 3.88
N SER A 299 -5.73 -10.93 5.07
CA SER A 299 -6.71 -11.93 5.52
C SER A 299 -8.01 -12.00 4.71
N ASP A 300 -8.28 -10.96 3.91
CA ASP A 300 -9.45 -10.84 3.04
C ASP A 300 -9.15 -11.17 1.57
N THR A 301 -8.00 -11.81 1.33
CA THR A 301 -7.47 -12.02 -0.01
C THR A 301 -7.42 -13.49 -0.36
N LYS A 302 -8.05 -13.83 -1.48
CA LYS A 302 -8.00 -15.15 -2.11
C LYS A 302 -6.86 -15.23 -3.12
N LEU A 303 -5.90 -16.12 -2.90
CA LEU A 303 -4.77 -16.33 -3.80
C LEU A 303 -5.15 -17.25 -4.97
N ALA A 304 -4.60 -16.99 -6.16
CA ALA A 304 -4.60 -17.99 -7.22
C ALA A 304 -3.63 -19.13 -6.86
N PRO A 305 -3.89 -20.39 -7.25
CA PRO A 305 -3.04 -21.53 -6.89
C PRO A 305 -1.56 -21.35 -7.29
N ASP A 306 -1.29 -20.67 -8.40
CA ASP A 306 0.04 -20.41 -8.94
C ASP A 306 0.68 -19.10 -8.43
N ALA A 307 0.00 -18.35 -7.55
CA ALA A 307 0.40 -17.00 -7.18
C ALA A 307 1.82 -16.93 -6.58
N THR A 308 2.11 -17.75 -5.56
CA THR A 308 3.45 -17.81 -4.93
C THR A 308 4.52 -18.23 -5.92
N LEU A 309 4.24 -19.26 -6.72
CA LEU A 309 5.17 -19.79 -7.73
C LEU A 309 5.59 -18.71 -8.74
N GLU A 310 4.64 -17.92 -9.24
CA GLU A 310 4.92 -16.85 -10.21
C GLU A 310 5.72 -15.68 -9.61
N LEU A 311 5.56 -15.39 -8.31
CA LEU A 311 6.40 -14.39 -7.62
C LEU A 311 7.83 -14.90 -7.46
N VAL A 312 8.01 -16.15 -7.02
CA VAL A 312 9.33 -16.77 -6.84
C VAL A 312 10.12 -16.75 -8.15
N LYS A 313 9.49 -17.16 -9.27
CA LYS A 313 10.11 -17.12 -10.61
C LYS A 313 10.70 -15.76 -10.96
N VAL A 314 10.00 -14.67 -10.65
CA VAL A 314 10.49 -13.32 -10.92
C VAL A 314 11.63 -12.97 -9.99
N LEU A 315 11.50 -13.24 -8.70
CA LEU A 315 12.51 -12.88 -7.71
C LEU A 315 13.83 -13.63 -7.94
N GLU A 316 13.77 -14.89 -8.36
CA GLU A 316 14.95 -15.71 -8.73
C GLU A 316 15.62 -15.24 -10.02
N SER A 317 14.87 -14.63 -10.95
CA SER A 317 15.41 -14.26 -12.27
C SER A 317 16.53 -13.20 -12.23
N ASN A 318 16.65 -12.45 -11.13
CA ASN A 318 17.70 -11.46 -10.96
C ASN A 318 17.95 -11.19 -9.47
N GLU A 319 19.21 -11.28 -9.04
CA GLU A 319 19.62 -11.01 -7.65
C GLU A 319 19.36 -9.56 -7.20
N ARG A 320 19.29 -8.60 -8.13
CA ARG A 320 18.95 -7.21 -7.82
C ARG A 320 17.47 -7.00 -7.52
N TYR A 321 16.60 -7.97 -7.83
CA TYR A 321 15.18 -7.86 -7.51
C TYR A 321 15.00 -8.19 -6.03
N GLY A 322 14.76 -7.16 -5.23
CA GLY A 322 14.57 -7.31 -3.78
C GLY A 322 13.14 -7.67 -3.42
N ALA A 323 12.16 -7.28 -4.24
CA ALA A 323 10.77 -7.61 -4.02
C ALA A 323 9.94 -7.61 -5.31
N VAL A 324 8.82 -8.34 -5.31
CA VAL A 324 7.89 -8.42 -6.43
C VAL A 324 6.43 -8.44 -5.94
N GLY A 325 5.55 -7.73 -6.66
CA GLY A 325 4.10 -7.76 -6.44
C GLY A 325 3.33 -8.46 -7.56
N GLY A 326 2.15 -8.99 -7.22
CA GLY A 326 1.22 -9.59 -8.19
C GLY A 326 0.06 -8.68 -8.61
N ASP A 327 -0.80 -9.19 -9.49
CA ASP A 327 -2.03 -8.57 -9.98
C ASP A 327 -3.17 -8.75 -8.96
N VAL A 328 -3.43 -7.69 -8.17
CA VAL A 328 -4.55 -7.68 -7.21
C VAL A 328 -5.84 -7.32 -7.94
N ARG A 329 -6.81 -8.23 -7.87
CA ARG A 329 -8.15 -8.07 -8.44
C ARG A 329 -9.18 -7.90 -7.33
N ILE A 330 -10.34 -7.39 -7.69
CA ILE A 330 -11.46 -7.24 -6.76
C ILE A 330 -12.27 -8.53 -6.73
N LEU A 331 -12.52 -9.05 -5.53
CA LEU A 331 -13.33 -10.25 -5.30
C LEU A 331 -14.83 -9.95 -5.44
N ASN A 332 -15.30 -8.90 -4.78
CA ASN A 332 -16.72 -8.56 -4.63
C ASN A 332 -17.23 -7.56 -5.69
N LEU A 333 -16.92 -7.84 -6.96
CA LEU A 333 -17.22 -7.00 -8.13
C LEU A 333 -18.71 -6.62 -8.28
N SER A 334 -19.59 -7.47 -7.77
CA SER A 334 -21.04 -7.40 -8.00
C SER A 334 -21.82 -6.71 -6.88
N ASP A 335 -21.16 -6.38 -5.77
CA ASP A 335 -21.84 -5.85 -4.58
C ASP A 335 -22.40 -4.44 -4.82
N SER A 336 -21.66 -3.57 -5.51
CA SER A 336 -22.10 -2.20 -5.75
C SER A 336 -21.42 -1.55 -6.95
N TYR A 337 -21.92 -0.37 -7.33
CA TYR A 337 -21.23 0.51 -8.29
C TYR A 337 -19.80 0.81 -7.84
N ILE A 338 -19.56 1.00 -6.53
CA ILE A 338 -18.24 1.33 -6.00
C ILE A 338 -17.28 0.15 -6.13
N SER A 339 -17.71 -1.08 -5.83
CA SER A 339 -16.85 -2.25 -5.97
C SER A 339 -16.56 -2.56 -7.44
N PHE A 340 -17.57 -2.42 -8.32
CA PHE A 340 -17.40 -2.53 -9.77
C PHE A 340 -16.39 -1.50 -10.31
N MET A 341 -16.56 -0.22 -10.00
CA MET A 341 -15.66 0.84 -10.45
C MET A 341 -14.24 0.70 -9.88
N SER A 342 -14.13 0.24 -8.63
CA SER A 342 -12.85 -0.09 -8.00
C SER A 342 -12.13 -1.19 -8.78
N SER A 343 -12.84 -2.19 -9.28
CA SER A 343 -12.23 -3.26 -10.10
C SER A 343 -11.60 -2.76 -11.39
N LEU A 344 -12.25 -1.82 -12.08
CA LEU A 344 -11.73 -1.22 -13.31
C LEU A 344 -10.51 -0.36 -13.00
N ARG A 345 -10.57 0.43 -11.92
CA ARG A 345 -9.45 1.25 -11.45
C ARG A 345 -8.25 0.40 -11.04
N TYR A 346 -8.47 -0.71 -10.35
CA TYR A 346 -7.43 -1.66 -9.95
C TYR A 346 -6.74 -2.24 -11.18
N TRP A 347 -7.53 -2.67 -12.18
CA TRP A 347 -6.95 -3.16 -13.42
C TRP A 347 -6.01 -2.12 -14.05
N MET A 348 -6.41 -0.84 -14.11
CA MET A 348 -5.56 0.25 -14.60
C MET A 348 -4.30 0.44 -13.74
N ALA A 349 -4.43 0.40 -12.41
CA ALA A 349 -3.29 0.54 -11.50
C ALA A 349 -2.26 -0.57 -11.72
N PHE A 350 -2.66 -1.83 -11.74
CA PHE A 350 -1.72 -2.94 -11.86
C PHE A 350 -1.21 -3.13 -13.29
N ASN A 351 -2.11 -3.14 -14.27
CA ASN A 351 -1.76 -3.54 -15.63
C ASN A 351 -1.22 -2.39 -16.49
N ILE A 352 -1.32 -1.13 -16.04
CA ILE A 352 -0.70 0.02 -16.71
C ILE A 352 0.33 0.68 -15.81
N GLU A 353 -0.07 1.22 -14.66
CA GLU A 353 0.84 2.01 -13.81
C GLU A 353 1.98 1.14 -13.25
N ARG A 354 1.66 0.02 -12.58
CA ARG A 354 2.66 -0.90 -12.01
C ARG A 354 3.46 -1.65 -13.08
N ALA A 355 2.82 -2.05 -14.17
CA ALA A 355 3.52 -2.68 -15.30
C ALA A 355 4.58 -1.73 -15.90
N CYS A 356 4.24 -0.44 -16.09
CA CYS A 356 5.21 0.56 -16.53
C CYS A 356 6.34 0.75 -15.51
N GLN A 357 6.02 0.86 -14.22
CA GLN A 357 7.06 0.97 -13.18
C GLN A 357 7.96 -0.27 -13.15
N SER A 358 7.39 -1.46 -13.36
CA SER A 358 8.14 -2.72 -13.43
C SER A 358 9.09 -2.73 -14.60
N TYR A 359 8.71 -2.22 -15.77
CA TYR A 359 9.63 -2.09 -16.91
C TYR A 359 10.93 -1.37 -16.53
N PHE A 360 10.84 -0.36 -15.66
CA PHE A 360 11.97 0.42 -15.15
C PHE A 360 12.49 -0.05 -13.78
N ASP A 361 12.10 -1.24 -13.33
CA ASP A 361 12.56 -1.89 -12.10
C ASP A 361 12.32 -1.05 -10.82
N CYS A 362 11.29 -0.19 -10.82
CA CYS A 362 11.06 0.82 -9.79
C CYS A 362 9.60 0.87 -9.30
N VAL A 363 8.97 -0.29 -9.10
CA VAL A 363 7.61 -0.36 -8.54
C VAL A 363 7.56 0.31 -7.17
N SER A 364 6.81 1.41 -7.06
CA SER A 364 6.82 2.29 -5.89
C SER A 364 6.02 1.78 -4.70
N CYS A 365 5.20 0.75 -4.89
CA CYS A 365 4.39 0.13 -3.85
C CYS A 365 3.93 -1.25 -4.32
N ILE A 366 4.48 -2.27 -3.69
CA ILE A 366 4.04 -3.67 -3.77
C ILE A 366 2.90 -3.82 -2.78
N SER A 367 1.71 -4.15 -3.27
CA SER A 367 0.49 -4.13 -2.47
C SER A 367 0.45 -5.25 -1.43
N GLY A 368 -0.03 -4.93 -0.23
CA GLY A 368 -0.15 -5.86 0.90
C GLY A 368 -0.83 -7.22 0.59
N PRO A 369 -1.89 -7.29 -0.23
CA PRO A 369 -2.56 -8.55 -0.58
C PRO A 369 -1.68 -9.60 -1.29
N LEU A 370 -0.64 -9.18 -2.02
CA LEU A 370 0.18 -10.10 -2.81
C LEU A 370 1.55 -9.50 -3.13
N GLY A 371 2.49 -9.68 -2.20
CA GLY A 371 3.88 -9.27 -2.35
C GLY A 371 4.84 -10.31 -1.82
N LEU A 372 6.00 -10.46 -2.45
CA LEU A 372 7.09 -11.34 -2.03
C LEU A 372 8.38 -10.54 -1.91
N TYR A 373 9.10 -10.72 -0.80
CA TYR A 373 10.32 -10.00 -0.44
C TYR A 373 11.46 -10.97 -0.17
N ARG A 374 12.69 -10.58 -0.55
CA ARG A 374 13.91 -11.24 -0.09
C ARG A 374 14.09 -11.03 1.40
N ASN A 375 14.13 -12.13 2.15
CA ASN A 375 14.11 -12.07 3.61
C ASN A 375 15.41 -11.47 4.18
N ASP A 376 16.56 -11.88 3.66
CA ASP A 376 17.87 -11.34 4.03
C ASP A 376 17.95 -9.79 3.90
N LEU A 377 17.28 -9.23 2.90
CA LEU A 377 17.16 -7.77 2.73
C LEU A 377 16.13 -7.16 3.67
N LEU A 378 14.99 -7.83 3.85
CA LEU A 378 13.92 -7.38 4.77
C LEU A 378 14.44 -7.27 6.19
N GLN A 379 15.17 -8.27 6.68
CA GLN A 379 15.75 -8.28 8.02
C GLN A 379 16.71 -7.10 8.26
N GLN A 380 17.45 -6.65 7.24
CA GLN A 380 18.38 -5.51 7.38
C GLN A 380 17.69 -4.19 7.70
N PHE A 381 16.44 -4.01 7.27
CA PHE A 381 15.70 -2.76 7.51
C PHE A 381 14.47 -2.95 8.40
N LEU A 382 14.22 -4.14 8.94
CA LEU A 382 13.02 -4.47 9.72
C LEU A 382 12.77 -3.47 10.85
N GLU A 383 13.77 -3.20 11.69
CA GLU A 383 13.63 -2.27 12.81
C GLU A 383 13.32 -0.84 12.35
N SER A 384 13.98 -0.39 11.28
CA SER A 384 13.75 0.94 10.71
C SER A 384 12.40 1.08 9.99
N TRP A 385 11.86 -0.03 9.47
CA TRP A 385 10.54 -0.08 8.88
C TRP A 385 9.46 -0.03 9.95
N TYR A 386 9.65 -0.79 11.05
CA TYR A 386 8.72 -0.81 12.16
C TYR A 386 8.63 0.58 12.81
N ASN A 387 9.76 1.10 13.27
CA ASN A 387 9.90 2.35 14.03
C ASN A 387 9.72 3.63 13.20
N GLN A 388 8.99 3.55 12.08
CA GLN A 388 8.76 4.70 11.22
C GLN A 388 7.99 5.79 11.97
N LYS A 389 8.58 6.99 12.02
CA LYS A 389 7.94 8.19 12.57
C LYS A 389 7.84 9.26 11.49
N PHE A 390 6.72 9.97 11.45
CA PHE A 390 6.55 11.15 10.63
C PHE A 390 6.19 12.34 11.53
N LEU A 391 6.97 13.42 11.45
CA LEU A 391 6.83 14.59 12.35
C LEU A 391 6.71 14.20 13.84
N GLY A 392 7.51 13.22 14.27
CA GLY A 392 7.55 12.72 15.65
C GLY A 392 6.51 11.66 16.01
N THR A 393 5.48 11.45 15.19
CA THR A 393 4.39 10.50 15.47
C THR A 393 4.62 9.16 14.77
N HIS A 394 4.36 8.05 15.48
CA HIS A 394 4.48 6.71 14.91
C HIS A 394 3.45 6.47 13.80
N CYS A 395 3.90 5.89 12.69
CA CYS A 395 3.05 5.65 11.53
C CYS A 395 2.29 4.32 11.68
N THR A 396 0.96 4.37 11.65
CA THR A 396 0.07 3.21 11.89
C THR A 396 -0.52 2.60 10.63
N PHE A 397 -0.22 3.15 9.45
CA PHE A 397 -0.75 2.69 8.16
C PHE A 397 0.26 2.90 7.04
N GLY A 398 0.09 2.16 5.93
CA GLY A 398 0.95 2.27 4.75
C GLY A 398 2.16 1.35 4.79
N ASP A 399 2.00 0.20 5.43
CA ASP A 399 3.06 -0.77 5.74
C ASP A 399 3.71 -1.31 4.48
N ASP A 400 2.90 -1.58 3.46
CA ASP A 400 3.27 -2.12 2.16
C ASP A 400 4.11 -1.13 1.32
N ARG A 401 3.65 0.13 1.25
CA ARG A 401 4.38 1.21 0.57
C ARG A 401 5.68 1.55 1.31
N HIS A 402 5.67 1.55 2.64
CA HIS A 402 6.89 1.78 3.41
C HIS A 402 7.88 0.62 3.23
N LEU A 403 7.43 -0.64 3.27
CA LEU A 403 8.26 -1.82 3.03
C LEU A 403 8.93 -1.76 1.66
N THR A 404 8.16 -1.41 0.63
CA THR A 404 8.66 -1.20 -0.73
C THR A 404 9.68 -0.06 -0.77
N ASN A 405 9.40 1.06 -0.11
CA ASN A 405 10.30 2.20 -0.02
C ASN A 405 11.62 1.86 0.68
N ARG A 406 11.60 1.02 1.73
CA ARG A 406 12.82 0.57 2.40
C ARG A 406 13.66 -0.31 1.47
N MET A 407 13.03 -1.23 0.73
CA MET A 407 13.71 -2.04 -0.29
C MET A 407 14.36 -1.16 -1.38
N LEU A 408 13.63 -0.16 -1.89
CA LEU A 408 14.17 0.82 -2.84
C LEU A 408 15.29 1.66 -2.19
N SER A 409 15.17 2.03 -0.92
CA SER A 409 16.16 2.88 -0.24
C SER A 409 17.53 2.22 -0.17
N ILE A 410 17.59 0.90 -0.01
CA ILE A 410 18.85 0.12 -0.02
C ILE A 410 19.36 -0.17 -1.44
N GLY A 411 18.68 0.31 -2.49
CA GLY A 411 19.13 0.27 -3.88
C GLY A 411 18.71 -0.97 -4.67
N TYR A 412 17.85 -1.83 -4.10
CA TYR A 412 17.30 -2.99 -4.79
C TYR A 412 16.10 -2.61 -5.64
N ALA A 413 15.93 -3.34 -6.74
CA ALA A 413 14.84 -3.16 -7.67
C ALA A 413 13.56 -3.84 -7.17
N THR A 414 12.42 -3.28 -7.54
CA THR A 414 11.10 -3.80 -7.19
C THR A 414 10.29 -4.04 -8.47
N LYS A 415 9.66 -5.23 -8.56
CA LYS A 415 9.00 -5.71 -9.78
C LYS A 415 7.51 -5.91 -9.59
N TYR A 416 6.80 -6.04 -10.71
CA TYR A 416 5.42 -6.50 -10.76
C TYR A 416 5.29 -7.60 -11.81
N THR A 417 4.41 -8.57 -11.57
CA THR A 417 4.05 -9.61 -12.55
C THR A 417 2.55 -9.80 -12.64
N ALA A 418 2.00 -9.76 -13.85
CA ALA A 418 0.59 -10.02 -14.11
C ALA A 418 0.23 -11.53 -14.14
N ARG A 419 1.25 -12.40 -14.00
CA ARG A 419 1.05 -13.85 -13.93
C ARG A 419 0.61 -14.31 -12.54
N SER A 420 1.14 -13.70 -11.49
CA SER A 420 0.70 -13.93 -10.11
C SER A 420 -0.56 -13.12 -9.83
N ARG A 421 -1.63 -13.74 -9.31
CA ARG A 421 -2.93 -13.10 -9.13
C ARG A 421 -3.51 -13.37 -7.75
N CYS A 422 -4.24 -12.40 -7.23
CA CYS A 422 -5.12 -12.60 -6.08
C CYS A 422 -6.42 -11.78 -6.23
N TYR A 423 -7.37 -12.04 -5.35
CA TYR A 423 -8.68 -11.40 -5.32
C TYR A 423 -8.96 -10.91 -3.90
N SER A 424 -9.02 -9.61 -3.69
CA SER A 424 -9.24 -8.98 -2.38
C SER A 424 -10.57 -8.22 -2.35
N GLU A 425 -11.18 -8.14 -1.18
CA GLU A 425 -12.40 -7.37 -0.95
C GLU A 425 -12.15 -5.86 -1.06
N THR A 426 -13.12 -5.13 -1.59
CA THR A 426 -13.14 -3.66 -1.54
C THR A 426 -14.44 -3.15 -0.93
N PRO A 427 -14.39 -2.05 -0.16
CA PRO A 427 -15.60 -1.46 0.39
C PRO A 427 -16.67 -1.20 -0.68
N SER A 428 -17.88 -1.70 -0.43
CA SER A 428 -19.03 -1.52 -1.30
C SER A 428 -19.77 -0.19 -1.10
N VAL A 429 -19.59 0.46 0.07
CA VAL A 429 -20.23 1.73 0.44
C VAL A 429 -19.29 2.91 0.19
N PHE A 430 -19.80 3.98 -0.44
CA PHE A 430 -19.01 5.14 -0.86
C PHE A 430 -18.21 5.80 0.26
N LEU A 431 -18.80 6.06 1.43
CA LEU A 431 -18.07 6.73 2.53
C LEU A 431 -16.95 5.87 3.10
N ARG A 432 -17.16 4.55 3.21
CA ARG A 432 -16.12 3.61 3.65
C ARG A 432 -15.01 3.49 2.61
N TRP A 433 -15.37 3.44 1.33
CA TRP A 433 -14.41 3.51 0.23
C TRP A 433 -13.61 4.81 0.29
N LEU A 434 -14.25 5.96 0.46
CA LEU A 434 -13.56 7.25 0.52
C LEU A 434 -12.65 7.37 1.74
N ALA A 435 -13.05 6.83 2.90
CA ALA A 435 -12.20 6.72 4.08
C ALA A 435 -10.92 5.91 3.79
N GLN A 436 -11.10 4.74 3.15
CA GLN A 436 -9.98 3.88 2.73
C GLN A 436 -9.04 4.61 1.76
N GLN A 437 -9.59 5.27 0.74
CA GLN A 437 -8.82 6.04 -0.25
C GLN A 437 -8.09 7.24 0.38
N THR A 438 -8.72 7.90 1.35
CA THR A 438 -8.10 8.99 2.11
C THR A 438 -6.90 8.47 2.90
N ARG A 439 -7.04 7.33 3.59
CA ARG A 439 -5.94 6.67 4.31
C ARG A 439 -4.78 6.31 3.38
N TRP A 440 -5.07 5.73 2.21
CA TRP A 440 -4.03 5.42 1.21
C TRP A 440 -3.35 6.68 0.69
N THR A 441 -4.10 7.77 0.53
CA THR A 441 -3.57 9.05 0.07
C THR A 441 -2.65 9.69 1.11
N LYS A 442 -2.97 9.59 2.41
CA LYS A 442 -2.06 10.01 3.50
C LYS A 442 -0.73 9.27 3.43
N SER A 443 -0.80 7.94 3.35
CA SER A 443 0.40 7.11 3.20
C SER A 443 1.16 7.49 1.92
N TYR A 444 0.47 7.68 0.80
CA TYR A 444 1.09 8.06 -0.47
C TYR A 444 1.95 9.31 -0.34
N PHE A 445 1.42 10.41 0.19
CA PHE A 445 2.19 11.67 0.30
C PHE A 445 3.35 11.57 1.28
N ARG A 446 3.15 10.89 2.42
CA ARG A 446 4.23 10.63 3.37
C ARG A 446 5.36 9.85 2.71
N GLU A 447 5.02 8.73 2.10
CA GLU A 447 5.97 7.86 1.44
C GLU A 447 6.59 8.49 0.19
N TRP A 448 5.89 9.40 -0.48
CA TRP A 448 6.42 10.20 -1.58
C TRP A 448 7.58 11.10 -1.12
N LEU A 449 7.44 11.75 0.04
CA LEU A 449 8.53 12.53 0.66
C LEU A 449 9.73 11.65 1.02
N TYR A 450 9.49 10.47 1.62
CA TYR A 450 10.56 9.51 1.91
C TYR A 450 11.24 9.00 0.64
N ASN A 451 10.46 8.67 -0.39
CA ASN A 451 10.93 8.12 -1.64
C ASN A 451 11.84 9.11 -2.40
N ALA A 452 11.54 10.41 -2.31
CA ALA A 452 12.32 11.48 -2.91
C ALA A 452 13.80 11.49 -2.49
N LEU A 453 14.10 11.03 -1.27
CA LEU A 453 15.47 10.93 -0.75
C LEU A 453 16.35 9.94 -1.53
N TRP A 454 15.74 8.99 -2.24
CA TRP A 454 16.44 7.86 -2.87
C TRP A 454 16.22 7.75 -4.38
N TRP A 455 15.55 8.71 -5.03
CA TRP A 455 15.34 8.71 -6.49
C TRP A 455 16.64 8.51 -7.27
N HIS A 456 17.73 9.13 -6.80
CA HIS A 456 19.06 9.01 -7.40
C HIS A 456 19.64 7.59 -7.36
N ARG A 457 19.02 6.62 -6.68
CA ARG A 457 19.47 5.22 -6.71
C ARG A 457 18.82 4.43 -7.84
N HIS A 458 17.74 4.94 -8.42
CA HIS A 458 16.88 4.23 -9.38
C HIS A 458 16.84 4.90 -10.76
N HIS A 459 16.05 4.32 -11.66
CA HIS A 459 15.84 4.85 -13.00
C HIS A 459 15.10 6.20 -12.97
N LEU A 460 15.43 7.12 -13.89
CA LEU A 460 14.86 8.47 -13.95
C LEU A 460 13.32 8.48 -14.13
N TRP A 461 12.75 7.39 -14.67
CA TRP A 461 11.30 7.22 -14.75
C TRP A 461 10.63 7.36 -13.38
N MET A 462 11.24 6.82 -12.33
CA MET A 462 10.73 6.92 -10.96
C MET A 462 10.61 8.38 -10.50
N THR A 463 11.63 9.18 -10.79
CA THR A 463 11.63 10.63 -10.53
C THR A 463 10.56 11.34 -11.33
N TYR A 464 10.50 11.08 -12.64
CA TYR A 464 9.52 11.68 -13.55
C TYR A 464 8.09 11.38 -13.12
N GLU A 465 7.76 10.11 -12.93
CA GLU A 465 6.42 9.69 -12.51
C GLU A 465 6.07 10.28 -11.14
N SER A 466 7.01 10.30 -10.19
CA SER A 466 6.75 10.85 -8.85
C SER A 466 6.45 12.34 -8.90
N VAL A 467 7.17 13.12 -9.71
CA VAL A 467 6.90 14.56 -9.90
C VAL A 467 5.54 14.76 -10.57
N VAL A 468 5.27 14.03 -11.67
CA VAL A 468 3.99 14.15 -12.39
C VAL A 468 2.82 13.74 -11.51
N ALA A 469 2.84 12.55 -10.91
CA ALA A 469 1.74 12.04 -10.08
C ALA A 469 1.54 12.85 -8.78
N GLY A 470 2.64 13.36 -8.20
CA GLY A 470 2.61 14.20 -7.00
C GLY A 470 1.97 15.56 -7.26
N ILE A 471 2.27 16.21 -8.40
CA ILE A 471 1.89 17.60 -8.65
C ILE A 471 0.63 17.75 -9.52
N PHE A 472 0.39 16.80 -10.44
CA PHE A 472 -0.74 16.83 -11.37
C PHE A 472 -2.11 17.14 -10.73
N PRO A 473 -2.48 16.55 -9.58
CA PRO A 473 -3.78 16.82 -8.97
C PRO A 473 -3.99 18.30 -8.61
N PHE A 474 -2.93 19.04 -8.25
CA PHE A 474 -3.06 20.45 -7.89
C PHE A 474 -3.32 21.34 -9.10
N PHE A 475 -2.69 21.04 -10.24
CA PHE A 475 -2.99 21.73 -11.50
C PHE A 475 -4.42 21.48 -11.96
N VAL A 476 -4.92 20.24 -11.83
CA VAL A 476 -6.31 19.91 -12.16
C VAL A 476 -7.28 20.72 -11.29
N THR A 477 -7.07 20.74 -9.97
CA THR A 477 -7.91 21.54 -9.06
C THR A 477 -7.85 23.02 -9.39
N ALA A 478 -6.66 23.58 -9.61
CA ALA A 478 -6.50 24.99 -9.97
C ALA A 478 -7.21 25.32 -11.29
N THR A 479 -7.15 24.43 -12.28
CA THR A 479 -7.85 24.57 -13.57
C THR A 479 -9.36 24.59 -13.34
N VAL A 480 -9.88 23.62 -12.60
CA VAL A 480 -11.33 23.52 -12.33
C VAL A 480 -11.83 24.76 -11.60
N LEU A 481 -11.15 25.19 -10.52
CA LEU A 481 -11.55 26.39 -9.79
C LEU A 481 -11.44 27.65 -10.66
N ARG A 482 -10.36 27.80 -11.44
CA ARG A 482 -10.21 28.93 -12.36
C ARG A 482 -11.37 29.02 -13.36
N LEU A 483 -11.76 27.90 -13.96
CA LEU A 483 -12.84 27.88 -14.97
C LEU A 483 -14.22 28.06 -14.34
N PHE A 484 -14.46 27.50 -13.15
CA PHE A 484 -15.71 27.71 -12.42
C PHE A 484 -15.91 29.15 -11.97
N TYR A 485 -14.84 29.90 -11.72
CA TYR A 485 -14.87 31.32 -11.39
C TYR A 485 -14.49 32.22 -12.58
N GLY A 486 -14.52 31.67 -13.81
CA GLY A 486 -14.16 32.39 -15.03
C GLY A 486 -15.22 33.37 -15.51
N GLY A 487 -16.48 33.22 -15.06
CA GLY A 487 -17.59 34.07 -15.48
C GLY A 487 -18.22 33.67 -16.82
N ASN A 488 -17.85 32.50 -17.37
CA ASN A 488 -18.40 31.96 -18.61
C ASN A 488 -18.93 30.53 -18.41
N LEU A 489 -20.19 30.27 -18.81
CA LEU A 489 -20.80 28.93 -18.70
C LEU A 489 -20.13 27.89 -19.58
N TRP A 490 -19.63 28.29 -20.75
CA TRP A 490 -18.94 27.40 -21.66
C TRP A 490 -17.65 26.86 -21.03
N ASP A 491 -16.91 27.66 -20.26
CA ASP A 491 -15.68 27.20 -19.60
C ASP A 491 -15.93 26.01 -18.66
N ILE A 492 -17.04 26.05 -17.92
CA ILE A 492 -17.47 24.96 -17.04
C ILE A 492 -17.84 23.71 -17.86
N LEU A 493 -18.65 23.88 -18.89
CA LEU A 493 -19.05 22.75 -19.74
C LEU A 493 -17.85 22.14 -20.49
N TRP A 494 -16.93 22.99 -20.96
CA TRP A 494 -15.73 22.61 -21.67
C TRP A 494 -14.79 21.77 -20.80
N VAL A 495 -14.57 22.16 -19.54
CA VAL A 495 -13.73 21.34 -18.64
C VAL A 495 -14.36 19.99 -18.33
N LEU A 496 -15.69 19.93 -18.18
CA LEU A 496 -16.41 18.67 -18.00
C LEU A 496 -16.29 17.77 -19.23
N LEU A 497 -16.43 18.32 -20.43
CA LEU A 497 -16.22 17.61 -21.70
C LEU A 497 -14.77 17.13 -21.84
N CYS A 498 -13.78 17.95 -21.51
CA CYS A 498 -12.36 17.57 -21.56
C CYS A 498 -12.04 16.42 -20.59
N VAL A 499 -12.50 16.52 -19.34
CA VAL A 499 -12.34 15.44 -18.36
C VAL A 499 -12.99 14.17 -18.86
N GLN A 500 -14.18 14.27 -19.43
CA GLN A 500 -14.91 13.12 -19.96
C GLN A 500 -14.22 12.50 -21.19
N LEU A 501 -13.70 13.33 -22.09
CA LEU A 501 -12.94 12.91 -23.26
C LEU A 501 -11.69 12.12 -22.84
N VAL A 502 -10.90 12.65 -21.89
CA VAL A 502 -9.72 11.95 -21.36
C VAL A 502 -10.12 10.62 -20.73
N ALA A 503 -11.23 10.58 -19.99
CA ALA A 503 -11.73 9.35 -19.38
C ALA A 503 -12.17 8.32 -20.44
N CYS A 504 -12.83 8.75 -21.52
CA CYS A 504 -13.20 7.90 -22.66
C CYS A 504 -11.97 7.37 -23.40
N VAL A 505 -10.98 8.21 -23.68
CA VAL A 505 -9.72 7.79 -24.32
C VAL A 505 -9.01 6.74 -23.48
N LYS A 506 -8.91 6.94 -22.15
CA LYS A 506 -8.35 5.94 -21.22
C LYS A 506 -9.15 4.64 -21.23
N ALA A 507 -10.48 4.73 -21.24
CA ALA A 507 -11.37 3.56 -21.25
C ALA A 507 -11.26 2.75 -22.55
N LEU A 508 -11.24 3.43 -23.70
CA LEU A 508 -11.05 2.80 -25.02
C LEU A 508 -9.68 2.15 -25.14
N TYR A 509 -8.62 2.83 -24.69
CA TYR A 509 -7.28 2.26 -24.64
C TYR A 509 -7.24 1.01 -23.74
N ALA A 510 -7.88 1.07 -22.58
CA ALA A 510 -7.99 -0.08 -21.69
C ALA A 510 -8.80 -1.24 -22.30
N CYS A 511 -9.86 -0.96 -23.07
CA CYS A 511 -10.59 -1.98 -23.82
C CYS A 511 -9.69 -2.71 -24.81
N TRP A 512 -8.87 -1.95 -25.55
CA TRP A 512 -7.93 -2.49 -26.51
C TRP A 512 -6.85 -3.36 -25.85
N LEU A 513 -6.22 -2.86 -24.78
CA LEU A 513 -5.15 -3.58 -24.07
C LEU A 513 -5.68 -4.82 -23.34
N ARG A 514 -6.84 -4.72 -22.68
CA ARG A 514 -7.49 -5.85 -21.98
C ARG A 514 -8.16 -6.84 -22.95
N LYS A 515 -8.41 -6.44 -24.20
CA LYS A 515 -9.28 -7.15 -25.16
C LYS A 515 -10.67 -7.45 -24.60
N ASN A 516 -11.20 -6.54 -23.79
CA ASN A 516 -12.50 -6.70 -23.15
C ASN A 516 -13.21 -5.35 -23.05
N PHE A 517 -14.41 -5.28 -23.63
CA PHE A 517 -15.22 -4.07 -23.70
C PHE A 517 -15.74 -3.59 -22.33
N ILE A 518 -15.69 -4.42 -21.28
CA ILE A 518 -16.05 -4.02 -19.91
C ILE A 518 -15.27 -2.80 -19.41
N MET A 519 -14.06 -2.55 -19.96
CA MET A 519 -13.26 -1.39 -19.60
C MET A 519 -13.87 -0.06 -20.07
N ILE A 520 -14.88 -0.06 -20.94
CA ILE A 520 -15.55 1.17 -21.37
C ILE A 520 -16.14 1.92 -20.18
N PHE A 521 -16.63 1.20 -19.17
CA PHE A 521 -17.18 1.78 -17.95
C PHE A 521 -16.14 2.52 -17.10
N MET A 522 -14.84 2.33 -17.35
CA MET A 522 -13.79 3.11 -16.69
C MET A 522 -13.96 4.62 -16.93
N SER A 523 -14.63 5.02 -18.02
CA SER A 523 -14.94 6.41 -18.30
C SER A 523 -15.88 7.05 -17.25
N LEU A 524 -16.67 6.24 -16.53
CA LEU A 524 -17.52 6.69 -15.41
C LEU A 524 -16.72 7.00 -14.13
N TYR A 525 -15.47 6.53 -14.05
CA TYR A 525 -14.62 6.72 -12.86
C TYR A 525 -14.24 8.18 -12.64
N ALA A 526 -14.31 9.01 -13.70
CA ALA A 526 -14.03 10.43 -13.62
C ALA A 526 -14.87 11.14 -12.53
N VAL A 527 -16.13 10.75 -12.34
CA VAL A 527 -16.98 11.33 -11.28
C VAL A 527 -16.48 10.97 -9.88
N LEU A 528 -16.10 9.71 -9.65
CA LEU A 528 -15.52 9.28 -8.37
C LEU A 528 -14.19 9.99 -8.09
N TYR A 529 -13.38 10.19 -9.13
CA TYR A 529 -12.12 10.90 -9.00
C TYR A 529 -12.32 12.40 -8.71
N MET A 530 -13.12 13.09 -9.52
CA MET A 530 -13.31 14.55 -9.43
C MET A 530 -14.17 14.96 -8.23
N GLY A 531 -15.19 14.18 -7.88
CA GLY A 531 -16.09 14.48 -6.77
C GLY A 531 -15.61 13.95 -5.42
N GLY A 532 -14.84 12.85 -5.39
CA GLY A 532 -14.41 12.20 -4.15
C GLY A 532 -12.90 12.28 -3.91
N LEU A 533 -12.11 11.69 -4.80
CA LEU A 533 -10.67 11.51 -4.56
C LEU A 533 -9.86 12.80 -4.61
N LEU A 534 -10.18 13.69 -5.54
CA LEU A 534 -9.49 14.96 -5.71
C LEU A 534 -9.56 15.81 -4.43
N PRO A 535 -10.74 16.10 -3.85
CA PRO A 535 -10.79 16.83 -2.59
C PRO A 535 -10.24 16.04 -1.39
N ALA A 536 -10.40 14.71 -1.37
CA ALA A 536 -9.81 13.88 -0.33
C ALA A 536 -8.27 13.97 -0.26
N LYS A 537 -7.58 14.31 -1.37
CA LYS A 537 -6.13 14.54 -1.37
C LYS A 537 -5.71 15.70 -0.48
N TYR A 538 -6.42 16.83 -0.54
CA TYR A 538 -6.14 18.00 0.30
C TYR A 538 -6.34 17.68 1.76
N PHE A 539 -7.46 17.04 2.08
CA PHE A 539 -7.74 16.60 3.44
C PHE A 539 -6.72 15.59 3.96
N ALA A 540 -6.27 14.67 3.12
CA ALA A 540 -5.21 13.72 3.46
C ALA A 540 -3.88 14.43 3.77
N ILE A 541 -3.47 15.44 2.98
CA ILE A 541 -2.25 16.21 3.24
C ILE A 541 -2.35 16.96 4.58
N ILE A 542 -3.45 17.66 4.82
CA ILE A 542 -3.68 18.44 6.05
C ILE A 542 -3.70 17.53 7.28
N THR A 543 -4.29 16.32 7.14
CA THR A 543 -4.46 15.37 8.26
C THR A 543 -3.46 14.22 8.23
N MET A 544 -2.33 14.38 7.52
CA MET A 544 -1.34 13.32 7.30
C MET A 544 -0.69 12.84 8.61
N ASN A 545 -0.56 13.72 9.60
CA ASN A 545 0.00 13.38 10.91
C ASN A 545 -1.00 12.72 11.89
N LYS A 546 -2.29 12.62 11.52
CA LYS A 546 -3.28 11.92 12.35
C LYS A 546 -3.18 10.42 12.10
N SER A 547 -2.79 9.67 13.14
CA SER A 547 -2.56 8.22 13.13
C SER A 547 -3.82 7.37 13.36
N SER A 548 -5.00 7.98 13.55
CA SER A 548 -6.23 7.22 13.73
C SER A 548 -6.59 6.40 12.48
N TRP A 549 -6.97 5.14 12.71
CA TRP A 549 -7.11 4.10 11.69
C TRP A 549 -8.16 4.44 10.61
N GLY A 550 -9.16 5.26 10.94
CA GLY A 550 -10.11 5.85 10.00
C GLY A 550 -11.13 4.89 9.37
N THR A 551 -10.95 3.58 9.50
CA THR A 551 -11.90 2.52 9.14
C THR A 551 -12.14 1.64 10.36
N SER A 552 -13.38 1.24 10.67
CA SER A 552 -13.68 0.32 11.78
C SER A 552 -13.37 -1.14 11.40
N GLY A 553 -13.20 -2.02 12.40
CA GLY A 553 -13.11 -3.46 12.20
C GLY A 553 -14.32 -4.01 11.43
N ARG A 554 -14.13 -5.08 10.65
CA ARG A 554 -15.14 -5.52 9.68
C ARG A 554 -16.37 -6.17 10.33
N LYS A 555 -16.19 -6.74 11.54
CA LYS A 555 -17.24 -7.34 12.38
C LYS A 555 -18.29 -6.34 12.91
N LYS A 556 -17.91 -5.07 13.18
CA LYS A 556 -18.83 -4.01 13.65
C LYS A 556 -18.68 -2.74 12.80
N MET A 557 -19.65 -2.48 11.93
CA MET A 557 -19.68 -1.25 11.14
C MET A 557 -20.02 -0.03 12.01
N VAL A 558 -18.99 0.73 12.40
CA VAL A 558 -19.17 2.06 13.00
C VAL A 558 -19.27 3.11 11.90
N GLY A 559 -20.32 3.94 11.93
CA GLY A 559 -20.51 5.02 10.96
C GLY A 559 -19.42 6.09 11.08
N ASN A 560 -18.57 6.22 10.05
CA ASN A 560 -17.58 7.28 9.96
C ASN A 560 -17.97 8.29 8.86
N TYR A 561 -18.37 9.50 9.29
CA TYR A 561 -18.78 10.59 8.41
C TYR A 561 -17.66 11.59 8.11
N MET A 562 -16.48 11.44 8.71
CA MET A 562 -15.32 12.32 8.45
C MET A 562 -14.99 12.49 6.95
N PRO A 563 -15.11 11.44 6.09
CA PRO A 563 -14.87 11.59 4.65
C PRO A 563 -15.82 12.55 3.92
N LEU A 564 -16.98 12.90 4.50
CA LEU A 564 -17.90 13.89 3.90
C LEU A 564 -17.31 15.29 3.88
N LEU A 565 -16.52 15.67 4.90
CA LEU A 565 -16.00 17.02 5.05
C LEU A 565 -15.28 17.55 3.79
N PRO A 566 -14.26 16.86 3.23
CA PRO A 566 -13.61 17.33 1.99
C PRO A 566 -14.57 17.43 0.80
N VAL A 567 -15.50 16.49 0.68
CA VAL A 567 -16.46 16.45 -0.43
C VAL A 567 -17.45 17.62 -0.33
N SER A 568 -17.92 17.92 0.88
CA SER A 568 -18.83 19.05 1.13
C SER A 568 -18.14 20.39 0.87
N ILE A 569 -16.91 20.58 1.35
CA ILE A 569 -16.13 21.81 1.08
C ILE A 569 -15.93 21.98 -0.43
N TRP A 570 -15.55 20.91 -1.12
CA TRP A 570 -15.37 20.92 -2.57
C TRP A 570 -16.67 21.24 -3.31
N GLY A 571 -17.78 20.62 -2.92
CA GLY A 571 -19.10 20.91 -3.47
C GLY A 571 -19.52 22.36 -3.28
N LEU A 572 -19.27 22.94 -2.10
CA LEU A 572 -19.55 24.35 -1.82
C LEU A 572 -18.68 25.30 -2.65
N LEU A 573 -17.39 24.98 -2.85
CA LEU A 573 -16.50 25.77 -3.71
C LEU A 573 -16.97 25.76 -5.18
N LEU A 574 -17.32 24.58 -5.71
CA LEU A 574 -17.84 24.46 -7.07
C LEU A 574 -19.20 25.14 -7.23
N LEU A 575 -20.08 25.01 -6.23
CA LEU A 575 -21.39 25.69 -6.24
C LEU A 575 -21.21 27.21 -6.20
N GLY A 576 -20.32 27.73 -5.36
CA GLY A 576 -19.99 29.14 -5.30
C GLY A 576 -19.48 29.69 -6.63
N GLY A 577 -18.57 28.96 -7.29
CA GLY A 577 -18.09 29.30 -8.62
C GLY A 577 -19.21 29.28 -9.68
N LEU A 578 -20.05 28.24 -9.66
CA LEU A 578 -21.19 28.15 -10.58
C LEU A 578 -22.17 29.33 -10.39
N VAL A 579 -22.52 29.68 -9.15
CA VAL A 579 -23.39 30.82 -8.84
C VAL A 579 -22.75 32.13 -9.29
N TYR A 580 -21.45 32.32 -9.04
CA TYR A 580 -20.70 33.48 -9.52
C TYR A 580 -20.74 33.58 -11.05
N THR A 581 -20.51 32.47 -11.75
CA THR A 581 -20.54 32.43 -13.22
C THR A 581 -21.93 32.73 -13.76
N ILE A 582 -22.99 32.15 -13.19
CA ILE A 582 -24.38 32.47 -13.58
C ILE A 582 -24.69 33.95 -13.35
N TYR A 583 -24.21 34.53 -12.25
CA TYR A 583 -24.40 35.95 -11.97
C TYR A 583 -23.70 36.84 -13.00
N GLN A 584 -22.45 36.53 -13.38
CA GLN A 584 -21.73 37.26 -14.43
C GLN A 584 -22.44 37.13 -15.79
N GLU A 585 -22.92 35.93 -16.14
CA GLU A 585 -23.66 35.67 -17.37
C GLU A 585 -25.00 36.41 -17.42
N ALA A 586 -25.69 36.56 -16.29
CA ALA A 586 -26.92 37.33 -16.20
C ALA A 586 -26.71 38.83 -16.47
N LEU A 587 -25.49 39.32 -16.25
CA LEU A 587 -25.08 40.71 -16.52
C LEU A 587 -24.45 40.88 -17.92
N ALA A 588 -24.16 39.79 -18.62
CA ALA A 588 -23.48 39.82 -19.92
C ALA A 588 -24.42 40.28 -21.05
N ASP A 589 -23.84 40.87 -22.09
CA ASP A 589 -24.57 41.22 -23.32
C ASP A 589 -24.63 40.04 -24.29
N TRP A 590 -25.77 39.36 -24.27
CA TRP A 590 -26.07 38.20 -25.13
C TRP A 590 -26.31 38.55 -26.60
N THR A 591 -26.34 39.84 -26.95
CA THR A 591 -26.51 40.27 -28.35
C THR A 591 -25.21 40.23 -29.14
N THR A 592 -24.07 40.13 -28.47
CA THR A 592 -22.75 40.08 -29.11
C THR A 592 -22.58 38.80 -29.95
N GLU A 593 -21.89 38.89 -31.11
CA GLU A 593 -21.64 37.73 -31.99
C GLU A 593 -20.92 36.58 -31.28
N ALA A 594 -20.02 36.90 -30.35
CA ALA A 594 -19.32 35.91 -29.54
C ALA A 594 -20.29 35.11 -28.66
N LYS A 595 -21.21 35.78 -27.95
CA LYS A 595 -22.23 35.12 -27.13
C LYS A 595 -23.26 34.37 -27.96
N GLN A 596 -23.65 34.89 -29.12
CA GLN A 596 -24.51 34.15 -30.05
C GLN A 596 -23.87 32.85 -30.54
N THR A 597 -22.56 32.85 -30.79
CA THR A 597 -21.80 31.65 -31.14
C THR A 597 -21.68 30.71 -29.93
N GLU A 598 -21.45 31.25 -28.74
CA GLU A 598 -21.37 30.49 -27.49
C GLU A 598 -22.64 29.69 -27.19
N ILE A 599 -23.83 30.23 -27.50
CA ILE A 599 -25.10 29.50 -27.35
C ILE A 599 -25.06 28.17 -28.10
N TRP A 600 -24.55 28.14 -29.33
CA TRP A 600 -24.46 26.90 -30.10
C TRP A 600 -23.51 25.89 -29.46
N TYR A 601 -22.37 26.36 -28.95
CA TYR A 601 -21.43 25.52 -28.22
C TYR A 601 -22.06 24.96 -26.94
N LEU A 602 -22.77 25.79 -26.16
CA LEU A 602 -23.49 25.36 -24.96
C LEU A 602 -24.55 24.30 -25.27
N LEU A 603 -25.36 24.50 -26.31
CA LEU A 603 -26.39 23.55 -26.72
C LEU A 603 -25.79 22.21 -27.16
N ILE A 604 -24.81 22.24 -28.07
CA ILE A 604 -24.17 21.03 -28.60
C ILE A 604 -23.39 20.32 -27.50
N GLY A 605 -22.58 21.04 -26.74
CA GLY A 605 -21.78 20.50 -25.65
C GLY A 605 -22.65 19.87 -24.55
N SER A 606 -23.78 20.51 -24.21
CA SER A 606 -24.72 19.97 -23.23
C SER A 606 -25.41 18.72 -23.76
N ALA A 607 -25.83 18.72 -25.02
CA ALA A 607 -26.42 17.54 -25.65
C ALA A 607 -25.44 16.36 -25.70
N ILE A 608 -24.16 16.60 -26.03
CA ILE A 608 -23.10 15.58 -26.00
C ILE A 608 -22.89 15.06 -24.59
N TYR A 609 -22.73 15.96 -23.61
CA TYR A 609 -22.44 15.58 -22.23
C TYR A 609 -23.59 14.79 -21.60
N VAL A 610 -24.82 15.30 -21.72
CA VAL A 610 -26.03 14.62 -21.21
C VAL A 610 -26.27 13.31 -21.96
N GLY A 611 -26.17 13.32 -23.30
CA GLY A 611 -26.35 12.12 -24.13
C GLY A 611 -25.36 11.02 -23.74
N TYR A 612 -24.09 11.37 -23.51
CA TYR A 612 -23.07 10.44 -23.02
C TYR A 612 -23.45 9.84 -21.65
N TRP A 613 -23.81 10.67 -20.66
CA TRP A 613 -24.15 10.19 -19.32
C TRP A 613 -25.40 9.31 -19.34
N THR A 614 -26.45 9.73 -20.04
CA THR A 614 -27.68 8.94 -20.20
C THR A 614 -27.38 7.60 -20.86
N PHE A 615 -26.59 7.58 -21.95
CA PHE A 615 -26.20 6.35 -22.62
C PHE A 615 -25.40 5.42 -21.69
N MET A 616 -24.37 5.92 -21.01
CA MET A 616 -23.51 5.09 -20.18
C MET A 616 -24.20 4.58 -18.90
N ILE A 617 -25.05 5.40 -18.29
CA ILE A 617 -25.88 4.98 -17.14
C ILE A 617 -26.88 3.90 -17.58
N MET A 618 -27.55 4.10 -18.72
CA MET A 618 -28.44 3.08 -19.29
C MET A 618 -27.68 1.78 -19.57
N LEU A 619 -26.51 1.87 -20.21
CA LEU A 619 -25.66 0.72 -20.51
C LEU A 619 -25.23 -0.02 -19.22
N TYR A 620 -24.88 0.73 -18.17
CA TYR A 620 -24.52 0.17 -16.86
C TYR A 620 -25.70 -0.59 -16.23
N TRP A 621 -26.89 0.00 -16.20
CA TRP A 621 -28.07 -0.64 -15.62
C TRP A 621 -28.52 -1.86 -16.42
N LEU A 622 -28.44 -1.81 -17.76
CA LEU A 622 -28.84 -2.92 -18.63
C LEU A 622 -27.86 -4.09 -18.56
N TRP A 623 -26.56 -3.83 -18.48
CA TRP A 623 -25.53 -4.87 -18.61
C TRP A 623 -24.93 -5.27 -17.26
N VAL A 624 -24.49 -4.31 -16.43
CA VAL A 624 -23.79 -4.61 -15.18
C VAL A 624 -24.77 -5.03 -14.09
N ARG A 625 -25.85 -4.27 -13.83
CA ARG A 625 -26.80 -4.65 -12.75
C ARG A 625 -27.52 -5.97 -13.01
N ARG A 626 -27.83 -6.29 -14.27
CA ARG A 626 -28.47 -7.59 -14.60
C ARG A 626 -27.54 -8.78 -14.36
N CYS A 627 -26.22 -8.61 -14.57
CA CYS A 627 -25.23 -9.65 -14.30
C CYS A 627 -24.85 -9.72 -12.80
N CYS A 628 -24.86 -8.59 -12.09
CA CYS A 628 -24.49 -8.47 -10.68
C CYS A 628 -25.65 -8.78 -9.71
N ARG A 629 -26.45 -9.81 -9.97
CA ARG A 629 -27.63 -10.15 -9.16
C ARG A 629 -27.20 -10.37 -7.69
N LYS A 630 -27.80 -9.58 -6.78
CA LYS A 630 -27.54 -9.50 -5.33
C LYS A 630 -27.21 -10.87 -4.70
N ARG A 631 -26.05 -11.01 -4.04
CA ARG A 631 -26.03 -11.74 -2.76
C ARG A 631 -26.84 -10.87 -1.79
N VAL A 632 -27.93 -11.43 -1.30
CA VAL A 632 -28.84 -10.77 -0.37
C VAL A 632 -28.08 -10.55 0.94
N ASP A 633 -28.10 -9.31 1.42
CA ASP A 633 -27.63 -8.92 2.76
C ASP A 633 -28.33 -9.75 3.85
N PHE A 634 -27.64 -9.86 4.99
CA PHE A 634 -28.06 -10.45 6.28
C PHE A 634 -27.86 -11.96 6.43
N TYR A 635 -26.70 -12.34 6.97
CA TYR A 635 -26.60 -13.54 7.80
C TYR A 635 -26.88 -13.14 9.25
N SER A 636 -28.02 -13.55 9.79
CA SER A 636 -28.17 -13.67 11.24
C SER A 636 -27.29 -14.83 11.68
N VAL A 637 -26.19 -14.52 12.36
CA VAL A 637 -25.43 -15.54 13.10
C VAL A 637 -26.32 -15.97 14.26
N GLN A 638 -26.94 -17.16 14.15
CA GLN A 638 -27.37 -17.86 15.35
C GLN A 638 -26.09 -18.38 16.01
N VAL A 639 -25.81 -17.82 17.18
CA VAL A 639 -24.73 -18.19 18.10
C VAL A 639 -24.90 -19.63 18.54
#